data_AF-A0A1M7GA85-F1
#
_entry.id   AF-A0A1M7GA85-F1
#
_cell.length_a   1.000
_cell.length_b   1.000
_cell.length_c   1.000
_cell.angle_alpha   90.00
_cell.angle_beta   90.00
_cell.angle_gamma   90.00
#
_symmetry.space_group_name_H-M   'P 1'
#
loop_
_entity.id
_entity.type
_entity.pdbx_description
1 polymer ?
#
loop_
_entity_poly.entity_id
_entity_poly.type
_entity_poly.pdbx_seq_one_letter_code
_entity_poly.pdbx_strand_id
1 'polypeptide(L)'
;MNTRQSKLSKRYHLARLPLAVAMSSAFLAACGGSDGSSAPDAAAAEGHESAQAARASTAGTITLASGIYTIVNAQSGKCVDVAGASTADGGRLQQANCNKNAAQSFELSDAGDGVYKLVNGGSGKAMDVASASTSDGAALQQWVDNGTSAQRFRIEHLGGDRFRLVNAGSGKCVDVTGASTADGAVLQQLSCSTSGGQAFRFLPRAGNVTAAVAVGIYEVKSVESGLCLDIAGASTANGAKAQQSACADVGSQRFELRAETGGSFRLVNSGSGKSLDVTDVSTANGALIQQWTTGGGDNQRFAIAVSGAGYSIKARNSGKCVDVKDHSMVAGGGIQQWDCGTGANQQWKLTAVGAPAPAPAPAPAPAPAPAPAPAPAPSPAPAPAPAPAPAPAPAPAPAPAPAPAPSSADLSDARKKDIAMQIVSSAENSSLNWKAQYAYIQDIHDGRGYTAGIIGFCSGTGDMLEVVQEYTNRKPGNVLSKYLPALKKVNNTESHAGLDPNYTGDWKTAAADVVFQQSQDYERDNVYFNPSVSRAKSDGLRALGQFAYYDAAVMHGYEGAMSVRKAAMAKAKTPAQGGDEATYLNAFMDARVVEMNKEEAHSDTTRVDTAQRVWLKAGNFDLNTPLNWKVYGDSYSIK
;
A
#
# COMPACT_ATOMS: atom_id res chain seq x y z
N MET A 1 58.54 10.20 -53.39
CA MET A 1 57.76 9.62 -54.52
C MET A 1 56.28 9.64 -54.14
N ASN A 2 55.40 9.86 -55.13
CA ASN A 2 53.92 9.63 -55.19
C ASN A 2 53.23 8.99 -53.96
N THR A 3 52.01 9.33 -53.51
CA THR A 3 50.91 10.25 -53.91
C THR A 3 49.90 10.33 -52.72
N ARG A 4 48.79 11.10 -52.64
CA ARG A 4 48.00 11.95 -53.56
C ARG A 4 47.26 13.07 -52.77
N GLN A 5 46.79 14.08 -53.50
CA GLN A 5 45.66 15.04 -53.31
C GLN A 5 44.85 15.09 -51.99
N SER A 6 44.48 16.21 -51.34
CA SER A 6 44.36 17.67 -51.62
C SER A 6 42.91 18.20 -51.66
N LYS A 7 42.66 19.25 -50.86
CA LYS A 7 41.44 20.11 -50.81
C LYS A 7 40.96 20.54 -52.20
N LEU A 8 39.64 20.77 -52.36
CA LEU A 8 39.14 22.04 -52.93
C LEU A 8 37.68 22.34 -52.55
N SER A 9 37.36 23.63 -52.41
CA SER A 9 36.03 24.18 -52.17
C SER A 9 35.56 24.96 -53.41
N LYS A 10 34.25 24.92 -53.73
CA LYS A 10 33.58 25.89 -54.62
C LYS A 10 32.14 26.16 -54.13
N ARG A 11 31.69 27.40 -54.33
CA ARG A 11 30.41 27.99 -53.86
C ARG A 11 29.42 28.22 -55.02
N TYR A 12 28.26 28.82 -54.66
CA TYR A 12 27.23 29.52 -55.48
C TYR A 12 26.00 28.70 -55.90
N HIS A 13 24.74 29.18 -55.86
CA HIS A 13 24.09 30.26 -55.08
C HIS A 13 22.53 30.26 -55.28
N LEU A 14 21.74 30.68 -54.27
CA LEU A 14 20.26 30.94 -54.28
C LEU A 14 19.33 29.72 -54.58
N ALA A 15 18.07 29.63 -54.10
CA ALA A 15 17.16 30.64 -53.55
C ALA A 15 16.26 30.18 -52.36
N ARG A 16 15.57 31.15 -51.76
CA ARG A 16 14.48 31.14 -50.73
C ARG A 16 13.25 30.29 -51.15
N LEU A 17 12.25 29.89 -50.32
CA LEU A 17 11.74 30.25 -48.96
C LEU A 17 11.16 28.93 -48.28
N PRO A 18 10.31 28.87 -47.22
CA PRO A 18 10.50 27.90 -46.13
C PRO A 18 9.39 26.86 -45.92
N LEU A 19 9.71 25.77 -45.20
CA LEU A 19 8.71 25.06 -44.39
C LEU A 19 9.37 24.53 -43.11
N ALA A 20 9.44 25.38 -42.09
CA ALA A 20 9.92 24.99 -40.77
C ALA A 20 8.79 24.36 -39.97
N VAL A 21 8.73 23.02 -39.95
CA VAL A 21 8.12 22.28 -38.84
C VAL A 21 9.26 21.96 -37.89
N ALA A 22 9.46 22.82 -36.89
CA ALA A 22 10.33 22.50 -35.76
C ALA A 22 9.58 21.49 -34.87
N MET A 23 9.85 20.20 -35.06
CA MET A 23 9.57 19.22 -34.01
C MET A 23 10.54 19.50 -32.86
N SER A 24 10.00 19.96 -31.75
CA SER A 24 10.78 20.17 -30.52
C SER A 24 11.06 18.81 -29.89
N SER A 25 12.33 18.38 -29.90
CA SER A 25 12.74 17.13 -29.26
C SER A 25 12.87 17.33 -27.75
N ALA A 26 11.76 17.21 -27.02
CA ALA A 26 11.74 17.08 -25.56
C ALA A 26 11.36 15.63 -25.19
N PHE A 27 12.37 14.77 -25.06
CA PHE A 27 12.24 13.36 -24.69
C PHE A 27 13.40 12.93 -23.78
N LEU A 28 13.34 13.32 -22.51
CA LEU A 28 14.14 12.90 -21.34
C LEU A 28 13.43 13.49 -20.11
N ALA A 29 13.37 12.91 -18.92
CA ALA A 29 13.58 11.53 -18.43
C ALA A 29 12.92 11.49 -17.03
N ALA A 30 12.50 10.30 -16.55
CA ALA A 30 11.59 10.22 -15.40
C ALA A 30 11.80 8.98 -14.51
N CYS A 31 13.05 8.67 -14.14
CA CYS A 31 13.40 7.65 -13.14
C CYS A 31 14.73 8.01 -12.46
N GLY A 32 14.71 8.34 -11.16
CA GLY A 32 15.92 8.69 -10.40
C GLY A 32 16.73 7.47 -9.93
N GLY A 33 18.02 7.46 -10.24
CA GLY A 33 19.04 6.55 -9.67
C GLY A 33 20.20 7.37 -9.09
N SER A 34 20.67 7.02 -7.89
CA SER A 34 21.65 7.82 -7.15
C SER A 34 23.08 7.24 -7.23
N ASP A 35 23.98 7.95 -7.90
CA ASP A 35 25.42 7.66 -7.87
C ASP A 35 26.17 8.40 -6.74
N GLY A 36 27.26 7.81 -6.28
CA GLY A 36 27.91 8.16 -5.01
C GLY A 36 29.03 9.22 -5.07
N SER A 37 29.26 9.87 -3.93
CA SER A 37 30.50 10.61 -3.62
C SER A 37 30.77 10.56 -2.10
N SER A 38 32.00 10.85 -1.67
CA SER A 38 32.60 10.30 -0.44
C SER A 38 33.07 11.32 0.62
N ALA A 39 33.18 10.81 1.86
CA ALA A 39 33.93 11.36 3.02
C ALA A 39 33.35 12.60 3.77
N PRO A 40 33.80 12.92 5.01
CA PRO A 40 34.28 12.06 6.12
C PRO A 40 33.58 12.38 7.49
N ASP A 41 34.11 11.83 8.60
CA ASP A 41 33.61 11.93 9.98
C ASP A 41 33.43 13.33 10.59
N ALA A 42 32.42 13.47 11.48
CA ALA A 42 32.53 14.22 12.75
C ALA A 42 31.39 13.86 13.73
N ALA A 43 31.71 13.73 15.02
CA ALA A 43 30.75 13.43 16.08
C ALA A 43 30.30 14.67 16.86
N ALA A 44 29.05 14.68 17.33
CA ALA A 44 28.62 15.41 18.53
C ALA A 44 27.30 14.79 19.06
N ALA A 45 27.14 14.74 20.38
CA ALA A 45 25.99 14.15 21.05
C ALA A 45 25.34 15.14 22.04
N GLU A 46 24.20 14.71 22.58
CA GLU A 46 23.47 15.25 23.76
C GLU A 46 22.52 16.45 23.58
N GLY A 47 21.42 16.42 24.35
CA GLY A 47 20.36 17.43 24.34
C GLY A 47 18.93 16.89 24.54
N HIS A 48 18.68 16.07 25.56
CA HIS A 48 17.31 15.67 25.94
C HIS A 48 16.64 16.71 26.84
N GLU A 49 15.40 17.11 26.54
CA GLU A 49 14.43 17.44 27.59
C GLU A 49 12.99 17.14 27.16
N SER A 50 12.11 16.94 28.14
CA SER A 50 10.86 16.17 28.00
C SER A 50 9.59 17.02 28.09
N ALA A 51 8.59 16.68 27.27
CA ALA A 51 7.21 17.09 27.48
C ALA A 51 6.24 16.00 26.99
N GLN A 52 5.69 15.22 27.91
CA GLN A 52 4.59 14.31 27.61
C GLN A 52 3.29 15.11 27.48
N ALA A 53 2.66 15.04 26.31
CA ALA A 53 1.26 15.41 26.12
C ALA A 53 0.52 14.20 25.56
N ALA A 54 -0.52 13.75 26.25
CA ALA A 54 -1.29 12.57 25.87
C ALA A 54 -1.94 12.76 24.49
N ARG A 55 -1.52 11.98 23.50
CA ARG A 55 -2.22 11.86 22.22
C ARG A 55 -3.16 10.67 22.28
N ALA A 56 -4.45 10.93 22.05
CA ALA A 56 -5.40 9.87 21.73
C ALA A 56 -4.92 9.14 20.47
N SER A 57 -4.95 7.80 20.51
CA SER A 57 -4.54 6.97 19.38
C SER A 57 -5.57 7.10 18.26
N THR A 58 -5.21 7.81 17.19
CA THR A 58 -5.90 7.67 15.91
C THR A 58 -5.49 6.32 15.33
N ALA A 59 -6.40 5.35 15.32
CA ALA A 59 -6.13 4.01 14.83
C ALA A 59 -5.66 4.06 13.37
N GLY A 60 -4.41 3.65 13.12
CA GLY A 60 -3.92 3.45 11.76
C GLY A 60 -4.67 2.29 11.10
N THR A 61 -5.06 2.46 9.85
CA THR A 61 -5.81 1.46 9.08
C THR A 61 -4.94 0.23 8.87
N ILE A 62 -5.18 -0.85 9.64
CA ILE A 62 -4.49 -2.13 9.42
C ILE A 62 -5.13 -2.81 8.20
N THR A 63 -4.36 -2.94 7.12
CA THR A 63 -4.73 -3.72 5.95
C THR A 63 -4.40 -5.20 6.15
N LEU A 64 -5.32 -6.08 5.76
CA LEU A 64 -5.09 -7.52 5.66
C LEU A 64 -4.38 -7.85 4.34
N ALA A 65 -3.55 -8.89 4.34
CA ALA A 65 -2.98 -9.41 3.11
C ALA A 65 -4.05 -10.08 2.24
N SER A 66 -3.86 -10.08 0.91
CA SER A 66 -4.63 -10.94 0.02
C SER A 66 -4.31 -12.41 0.29
N GLY A 67 -5.31 -13.29 0.21
CA GLY A 67 -5.15 -14.72 0.50
C GLY A 67 -6.47 -15.39 0.90
N ILE A 68 -6.44 -16.69 1.21
CA ILE A 68 -7.65 -17.44 1.56
C ILE A 68 -7.86 -17.46 3.08
N TYR A 69 -9.04 -17.05 3.53
CA TYR A 69 -9.39 -16.92 4.93
C TYR A 69 -10.62 -17.73 5.32
N THR A 70 -10.67 -18.09 6.60
CA THR A 70 -11.90 -18.38 7.34
C THR A 70 -12.28 -17.10 8.07
N ILE A 71 -13.49 -16.60 7.85
CA ILE A 71 -13.99 -15.41 8.56
C ILE A 71 -14.84 -15.90 9.71
N VAL A 72 -14.50 -15.52 10.94
CA VAL A 72 -15.13 -16.02 12.17
C VAL A 72 -15.73 -14.84 12.92
N ASN A 73 -17.02 -14.88 13.26
CA ASN A 73 -17.60 -13.88 14.13
C ASN A 73 -16.97 -13.97 15.54
N ALA A 74 -16.47 -12.84 16.05
CA ALA A 74 -15.66 -12.79 17.26
C ALA A 74 -16.47 -13.00 18.56
N GLN A 75 -17.80 -12.85 18.52
CA GLN A 75 -18.70 -13.12 19.64
C GLN A 75 -19.16 -14.58 19.67
N SER A 76 -19.60 -15.13 18.53
CA SER A 76 -20.15 -16.49 18.46
C SER A 76 -19.10 -17.58 18.28
N GLY A 77 -17.90 -17.24 17.79
CA GLY A 77 -16.88 -18.20 17.37
C GLY A 77 -17.25 -18.98 16.10
N LYS A 78 -18.32 -18.61 15.41
CA LYS A 78 -18.84 -19.31 14.24
C LYS A 78 -18.34 -18.70 12.92
N CYS A 79 -18.26 -19.54 11.91
CA CYS A 79 -17.71 -19.20 10.61
C CYS A 79 -18.80 -18.62 9.71
N VAL A 80 -18.44 -17.60 8.94
CA VAL A 80 -19.22 -17.16 7.77
C VAL A 80 -19.31 -18.33 6.78
N ASP A 81 -20.52 -18.61 6.30
CA ASP A 81 -20.90 -19.85 5.62
C ASP A 81 -21.91 -19.53 4.50
N VAL A 82 -21.70 -20.08 3.31
CA VAL A 82 -22.72 -20.05 2.25
C VAL A 82 -23.73 -21.17 2.52
N ALA A 83 -24.99 -20.80 2.75
CA ALA A 83 -26.02 -21.72 3.20
C ALA A 83 -26.17 -22.95 2.28
N GLY A 84 -26.06 -24.14 2.87
CA GLY A 84 -26.16 -25.42 2.14
C GLY A 84 -25.03 -25.67 1.13
N ALA A 85 -23.92 -24.92 1.21
CA ALA A 85 -22.85 -24.91 0.20
C ALA A 85 -23.36 -24.61 -1.23
N SER A 86 -24.42 -23.79 -1.34
CA SER A 86 -24.99 -23.40 -2.63
C SER A 86 -23.93 -22.79 -3.56
N THR A 87 -24.03 -23.07 -4.86
CA THR A 87 -23.21 -22.44 -5.90
C THR A 87 -24.01 -21.47 -6.79
N ALA A 88 -25.30 -21.27 -6.48
CA ALA A 88 -26.18 -20.36 -7.22
C ALA A 88 -26.00 -18.89 -6.79
N ASP A 89 -26.28 -17.96 -7.71
CA ASP A 89 -26.48 -16.55 -7.38
C ASP A 89 -27.67 -16.40 -6.42
N GLY A 90 -27.58 -15.44 -5.49
CA GLY A 90 -28.55 -15.30 -4.41
C GLY A 90 -28.40 -16.32 -3.28
N GLY A 91 -27.36 -17.16 -3.31
CA GLY A 91 -27.02 -18.05 -2.20
C GLY A 91 -26.77 -17.26 -0.92
N ARG A 92 -27.62 -17.45 0.08
CA ARG A 92 -27.62 -16.68 1.34
C ARG A 92 -26.37 -16.93 2.17
N LEU A 93 -25.79 -15.87 2.72
CA LEU A 93 -24.73 -15.96 3.74
C LEU A 93 -25.34 -16.09 5.13
N GLN A 94 -24.76 -16.98 5.93
CA GLN A 94 -25.14 -17.26 7.31
C GLN A 94 -23.88 -17.49 8.16
N GLN A 95 -24.02 -17.62 9.47
CA GLN A 95 -22.98 -18.25 10.29
C GLN A 95 -23.30 -19.72 10.55
N ALA A 96 -22.26 -20.55 10.65
CA ALA A 96 -22.37 -21.95 11.06
C ALA A 96 -21.11 -22.40 11.82
N ASN A 97 -21.21 -23.52 12.54
CA ASN A 97 -20.06 -24.17 13.16
C ASN A 97 -18.94 -24.38 12.12
N CYS A 98 -17.72 -24.01 12.52
CA CYS A 98 -16.54 -24.04 11.67
C CYS A 98 -16.16 -25.48 11.31
N ASN A 99 -16.39 -25.86 10.05
CA ASN A 99 -16.21 -27.23 9.54
C ASN A 99 -15.09 -27.35 8.48
N LYS A 100 -14.44 -26.22 8.14
CA LYS A 100 -13.35 -26.11 7.15
C LYS A 100 -13.73 -26.48 5.70
N ASN A 101 -15.02 -26.64 5.37
CA ASN A 101 -15.45 -26.87 3.99
C ASN A 101 -15.18 -25.63 3.10
N ALA A 102 -15.37 -25.78 1.79
CA ALA A 102 -15.15 -24.70 0.83
C ALA A 102 -16.18 -23.55 0.93
N ALA A 103 -17.41 -23.85 1.38
CA ALA A 103 -18.47 -22.84 1.61
C ALA A 103 -18.15 -21.86 2.75
N GLN A 104 -17.21 -22.20 3.64
CA GLN A 104 -16.67 -21.35 4.70
C GLN A 104 -15.28 -20.76 4.37
N SER A 105 -14.88 -20.82 3.10
CA SER A 105 -13.58 -20.36 2.60
C SER A 105 -13.78 -19.09 1.78
N PHE A 106 -13.08 -18.01 2.11
CA PHE A 106 -13.17 -16.75 1.36
C PHE A 106 -11.78 -16.29 0.93
N GLU A 107 -11.55 -16.25 -0.38
CA GLU A 107 -10.39 -15.58 -0.95
C GLU A 107 -10.60 -14.06 -0.85
N LEU A 108 -9.69 -13.42 -0.14
CA LEU A 108 -9.61 -11.99 0.06
C LEU A 108 -8.64 -11.42 -0.99
N SER A 109 -9.12 -10.51 -1.83
CA SER A 109 -8.29 -9.77 -2.79
C SER A 109 -8.35 -8.28 -2.49
N ASP A 110 -7.22 -7.66 -2.19
CA ASP A 110 -7.13 -6.20 -2.02
C ASP A 110 -7.41 -5.50 -3.36
N ALA A 111 -8.25 -4.46 -3.32
CA ALA A 111 -8.60 -3.60 -4.45
C ALA A 111 -8.13 -2.14 -4.26
N GLY A 112 -7.33 -1.87 -3.22
CA GLY A 112 -6.81 -0.56 -2.86
C GLY A 112 -7.45 0.03 -1.60
N ASP A 113 -6.71 0.87 -0.87
CA ASP A 113 -7.15 1.62 0.31
C ASP A 113 -7.85 0.78 1.41
N GLY A 114 -7.46 -0.50 1.55
CA GLY A 114 -8.07 -1.44 2.49
C GLY A 114 -9.51 -1.84 2.13
N VAL A 115 -9.91 -1.67 0.86
CA VAL A 115 -11.15 -2.15 0.28
C VAL A 115 -10.89 -3.47 -0.43
N TYR A 116 -11.64 -4.50 -0.06
CA TYR A 116 -11.42 -5.86 -0.52
C TYR A 116 -12.60 -6.42 -1.29
N LYS A 117 -12.30 -7.35 -2.19
CA LYS A 117 -13.25 -8.35 -2.70
C LYS A 117 -13.11 -9.63 -1.89
N LEU A 118 -14.22 -10.29 -1.59
CA LEU A 118 -14.26 -11.58 -0.88
C LEU A 118 -14.97 -12.61 -1.75
N VAL A 119 -14.24 -13.60 -2.29
CA VAL A 119 -14.76 -14.63 -3.18
C VAL A 119 -14.86 -15.97 -2.44
N ASN A 120 -16.02 -16.61 -2.47
CA ASN A 120 -16.21 -17.90 -1.81
C ASN A 120 -15.51 -19.03 -2.58
N GLY A 121 -14.66 -19.79 -1.90
CA GLY A 121 -13.87 -20.87 -2.49
C GLY A 121 -14.66 -22.11 -2.92
N GLY A 122 -15.93 -22.23 -2.50
CA GLY A 122 -16.83 -23.31 -2.94
C GLY A 122 -17.61 -22.99 -4.22
N SER A 123 -17.89 -21.72 -4.49
CA SER A 123 -18.77 -21.29 -5.59
C SER A 123 -18.10 -20.37 -6.63
N GLY A 124 -16.93 -19.80 -6.32
CA GLY A 124 -16.26 -18.78 -7.12
C GLY A 124 -17.00 -17.43 -7.16
N LYS A 125 -18.02 -17.23 -6.31
CA LYS A 125 -18.86 -16.03 -6.29
C LYS A 125 -18.43 -15.04 -5.19
N ALA A 126 -18.61 -13.75 -5.46
CA ALA A 126 -18.30 -12.69 -4.50
C ALA A 126 -19.37 -12.61 -3.40
N MET A 127 -18.97 -12.25 -2.18
CA MET A 127 -19.87 -11.73 -1.15
C MET A 127 -20.50 -10.44 -1.68
N ASP A 128 -21.82 -10.31 -1.54
CA ASP A 128 -22.63 -9.32 -2.25
C ASP A 128 -23.77 -8.83 -1.35
N VAL A 129 -24.00 -7.52 -1.31
CA VAL A 129 -25.18 -6.91 -0.67
C VAL A 129 -26.35 -6.97 -1.66
N ALA A 130 -27.41 -7.69 -1.29
CA ALA A 130 -28.51 -7.99 -2.20
C ALA A 130 -29.11 -6.73 -2.86
N SER A 131 -29.19 -6.77 -4.19
CA SER A 131 -29.67 -5.68 -5.06
C SER A 131 -28.93 -4.33 -4.88
N ALA A 132 -27.68 -4.36 -4.40
CA ALA A 132 -26.90 -3.17 -4.03
C ALA A 132 -27.64 -2.22 -3.06
N SER A 133 -28.52 -2.78 -2.23
CA SER A 133 -29.35 -2.00 -1.30
C SER A 133 -28.49 -1.20 -0.31
N THR A 134 -28.95 -0.01 0.06
CA THR A 134 -28.36 0.81 1.13
C THR A 134 -29.16 0.73 2.44
N SER A 135 -30.21 -0.09 2.51
CA SER A 135 -31.09 -0.22 3.67
C SER A 135 -30.48 -1.10 4.77
N ASP A 136 -30.84 -0.80 6.02
CA ASP A 136 -30.57 -1.70 7.15
C ASP A 136 -31.39 -2.99 7.01
N GLY A 137 -30.80 -4.14 7.36
CA GLY A 137 -31.42 -5.46 7.19
C GLY A 137 -31.37 -6.03 5.77
N ALA A 138 -30.71 -5.37 4.82
CA ALA A 138 -30.50 -5.97 3.49
C ALA A 138 -29.59 -7.20 3.61
N ALA A 139 -29.99 -8.32 2.99
CA ALA A 139 -29.31 -9.59 3.13
C ALA A 139 -27.92 -9.60 2.47
N LEU A 140 -26.97 -10.30 3.08
CA LEU A 140 -25.75 -10.72 2.39
C LEU A 140 -26.03 -12.02 1.64
N GLN A 141 -25.67 -12.01 0.37
CA GLN A 141 -25.76 -13.13 -0.56
C GLN A 141 -24.39 -13.35 -1.22
N GLN A 142 -24.28 -14.41 -2.03
CA GLN A 142 -23.23 -14.52 -3.02
C GLN A 142 -23.78 -14.18 -4.40
N TRP A 143 -22.95 -13.58 -5.24
CA TRP A 143 -23.29 -13.27 -6.63
C TRP A 143 -22.05 -13.35 -7.51
N VAL A 144 -22.20 -13.61 -8.81
CA VAL A 144 -21.10 -13.48 -9.79
C VAL A 144 -20.43 -12.10 -9.67
N ASP A 145 -19.09 -12.04 -9.75
CA ASP A 145 -18.37 -10.76 -9.65
C ASP A 145 -18.79 -9.84 -10.80
N ASN A 146 -19.40 -8.71 -10.44
CA ASN A 146 -19.99 -7.76 -11.37
C ASN A 146 -19.31 -6.38 -11.28
N GLY A 147 -18.21 -6.27 -10.52
CA GLY A 147 -17.44 -5.03 -10.38
C GLY A 147 -18.09 -3.95 -9.49
N THR A 148 -19.30 -4.15 -8.98
CA THR A 148 -20.03 -3.10 -8.24
C THR A 148 -19.56 -2.94 -6.79
N SER A 149 -19.86 -1.79 -6.19
CA SER A 149 -19.57 -1.49 -4.79
C SER A 149 -20.36 -2.35 -3.78
N ALA A 150 -21.42 -3.05 -4.22
CA ALA A 150 -22.11 -4.06 -3.43
C ALA A 150 -21.23 -5.27 -3.08
N GLN A 151 -20.13 -5.46 -3.82
CA GLN A 151 -19.18 -6.57 -3.70
C GLN A 151 -17.78 -6.10 -3.26
N ARG A 152 -17.70 -4.93 -2.62
CA ARG A 152 -16.46 -4.32 -2.15
C ARG A 152 -16.64 -3.92 -0.68
N PHE A 153 -15.70 -4.33 0.17
CA PHE A 153 -15.80 -4.15 1.63
C PHE A 153 -14.51 -3.58 2.18
N ARG A 154 -14.56 -2.41 2.81
CA ARG A 154 -13.45 -1.92 3.63
C ARG A 154 -13.34 -2.78 4.88
N ILE A 155 -12.15 -3.27 5.17
CA ILE A 155 -11.89 -4.02 6.41
C ILE A 155 -11.24 -3.07 7.41
N GLU A 156 -11.99 -2.74 8.46
CA GLU A 156 -11.60 -1.75 9.45
C GLU A 156 -11.24 -2.45 10.77
N HIS A 157 -10.08 -2.12 11.34
CA HIS A 157 -9.58 -2.75 12.57
C HIS A 157 -10.32 -2.28 13.82
N LEU A 158 -10.62 -3.20 14.74
CA LEU A 158 -11.34 -2.97 16.00
C LEU A 158 -10.44 -3.15 17.24
N GLY A 159 -9.12 -3.24 17.06
CA GLY A 159 -8.18 -3.62 18.12
C GLY A 159 -8.06 -5.13 18.32
N GLY A 160 -6.85 -5.58 18.64
CA GLY A 160 -6.53 -7.01 18.78
C GLY A 160 -6.57 -7.74 17.43
N ASP A 161 -7.20 -8.91 17.40
CA ASP A 161 -7.37 -9.75 16.20
C ASP A 161 -8.72 -9.51 15.47
N ARG A 162 -9.42 -8.42 15.82
CA ARG A 162 -10.81 -8.17 15.39
C ARG A 162 -10.91 -7.04 14.37
N PHE A 163 -11.85 -7.22 13.44
CA PHE A 163 -12.13 -6.33 12.32
C PHE A 163 -13.65 -6.21 12.11
N ARG A 164 -14.10 -5.18 11.40
CA ARG A 164 -15.44 -5.10 10.81
C ARG A 164 -15.34 -4.99 9.29
N LEU A 165 -16.33 -5.53 8.58
CA LEU A 165 -16.43 -5.40 7.12
C LEU A 165 -17.48 -4.32 6.83
N VAL A 166 -17.06 -3.21 6.24
CA VAL A 166 -17.93 -2.08 5.86
C VAL A 166 -18.13 -2.09 4.35
N ASN A 167 -19.35 -2.31 3.86
CA ASN A 167 -19.62 -2.28 2.44
C ASN A 167 -19.32 -0.89 1.85
N ALA A 168 -18.59 -0.86 0.73
CA ALA A 168 -18.13 0.39 0.11
C ALA A 168 -19.24 1.19 -0.60
N GLY A 169 -20.35 0.54 -0.97
CA GLY A 169 -21.51 1.19 -1.60
C GLY A 169 -22.48 1.81 -0.59
N SER A 170 -22.74 1.13 0.53
CA SER A 170 -23.72 1.56 1.53
C SER A 170 -23.10 2.23 2.77
N GLY A 171 -21.80 2.04 3.02
CA GLY A 171 -21.15 2.46 4.27
C GLY A 171 -21.57 1.64 5.51
N LYS A 172 -22.28 0.51 5.32
CA LYS A 172 -22.86 -0.29 6.40
C LYS A 172 -22.04 -1.54 6.70
N CYS A 173 -22.14 -2.01 7.92
CA CYS A 173 -21.37 -3.12 8.43
C CYS A 173 -22.07 -4.45 8.14
N VAL A 174 -21.30 -5.46 7.73
CA VAL A 174 -21.76 -6.86 7.78
C VAL A 174 -22.07 -7.22 9.23
N ASP A 175 -23.24 -7.81 9.46
CA ASP A 175 -23.84 -8.04 10.76
C ASP A 175 -24.47 -9.45 10.80
N VAL A 176 -24.20 -10.21 11.86
CA VAL A 176 -24.98 -11.42 12.17
C VAL A 176 -26.30 -10.97 12.79
N THR A 177 -27.43 -11.25 12.11
CA THR A 177 -28.73 -10.71 12.50
C THR A 177 -29.06 -10.96 13.99
N GLY A 178 -29.30 -9.86 14.71
CA GLY A 178 -29.62 -9.87 16.15
C GLY A 178 -28.45 -10.26 17.06
N ALA A 179 -27.20 -10.20 16.57
CA ALA A 179 -26.00 -10.70 17.26
C ALA A 179 -26.14 -12.14 17.78
N SER A 180 -26.91 -12.96 17.05
CA SER A 180 -27.20 -14.35 17.40
C SER A 180 -25.93 -15.20 17.45
N THR A 181 -25.94 -16.25 18.28
CA THR A 181 -24.88 -17.29 18.32
C THR A 181 -25.36 -18.63 17.73
N ALA A 182 -26.59 -18.69 17.20
CA ALA A 182 -27.16 -19.90 16.60
C ALA A 182 -26.57 -20.20 15.21
N ASP A 183 -26.52 -21.48 14.84
CA ASP A 183 -26.24 -21.89 13.46
C ASP A 183 -27.37 -21.48 12.53
N GLY A 184 -27.05 -21.12 11.29
CA GLY A 184 -28.03 -20.68 10.30
C GLY A 184 -28.56 -19.26 10.52
N ALA A 185 -28.09 -18.54 11.55
CA ALA A 185 -28.36 -17.12 11.71
C ALA A 185 -27.77 -16.36 10.50
N VAL A 186 -28.61 -15.56 9.85
CA VAL A 186 -28.31 -14.96 8.54
C VAL A 186 -27.40 -13.75 8.70
N LEU A 187 -26.60 -13.45 7.67
CA LEU A 187 -25.86 -12.20 7.58
C LEU A 187 -26.72 -11.16 6.86
N GLN A 188 -26.72 -9.96 7.43
CA GLN A 188 -27.34 -8.74 6.88
C GLN A 188 -26.31 -7.62 6.89
N GLN A 189 -26.58 -6.51 6.20
CA GLN A 189 -25.90 -5.25 6.51
C GLN A 189 -26.72 -4.46 7.52
N LEU A 190 -26.05 -3.74 8.41
CA LEU A 190 -26.65 -2.88 9.41
C LEU A 190 -25.77 -1.65 9.63
N SER A 191 -26.38 -0.55 10.08
CA SER A 191 -25.65 0.60 10.60
C SER A 191 -24.52 0.17 11.56
N CYS A 192 -23.31 0.69 11.31
CA CYS A 192 -22.11 0.26 12.02
C CYS A 192 -22.16 0.63 13.51
N SER A 193 -21.84 -0.32 14.37
CA SER A 193 -21.96 -0.23 15.83
C SER A 193 -20.80 -0.97 16.53
N THR A 194 -20.86 -1.07 17.85
CA THR A 194 -19.97 -1.91 18.68
C THR A 194 -20.55 -3.31 18.95
N SER A 195 -21.63 -3.69 18.28
CA SER A 195 -22.24 -5.02 18.37
C SER A 195 -21.22 -6.12 18.06
N GLY A 196 -21.19 -7.17 18.89
CA GLY A 196 -20.36 -8.35 18.61
C GLY A 196 -20.81 -9.11 17.35
N GLY A 197 -22.04 -8.89 16.87
CA GLY A 197 -22.51 -9.35 15.56
C GLY A 197 -21.74 -8.76 14.37
N GLN A 198 -21.02 -7.65 14.56
CA GLN A 198 -20.25 -6.93 13.53
C GLN A 198 -18.73 -7.05 13.68
N ALA A 199 -18.26 -7.79 14.69
CA ALA A 199 -16.84 -8.03 14.93
C ALA A 199 -16.44 -9.42 14.40
N PHE A 200 -15.41 -9.47 13.57
CA PHE A 200 -14.93 -10.68 12.90
C PHE A 200 -13.41 -10.85 13.03
N ARG A 201 -12.95 -12.09 12.98
CA ARG A 201 -11.54 -12.51 12.92
C ARG A 201 -11.28 -13.13 11.55
N PHE A 202 -10.15 -12.80 10.96
CA PHE A 202 -9.70 -13.36 9.68
C PHE A 202 -8.60 -14.38 9.95
N LEU A 203 -8.93 -15.67 9.86
CA LEU A 203 -8.00 -16.78 10.10
C LEU A 203 -7.51 -17.35 8.77
N PRO A 204 -6.22 -17.20 8.39
CA PRO A 204 -5.70 -17.76 7.14
C PRO A 204 -5.95 -19.28 7.03
N ARG A 205 -6.34 -19.75 5.84
CA ARG A 205 -6.45 -21.18 5.54
C ARG A 205 -5.18 -21.67 4.86
N ALA A 206 -4.57 -22.71 5.42
CA ALA A 206 -3.47 -23.42 4.78
C ALA A 206 -4.00 -24.25 3.61
N GLY A 207 -3.79 -23.77 2.38
CA GLY A 207 -4.13 -24.47 1.14
C GLY A 207 -4.02 -23.54 -0.06
N ASN A 208 -3.02 -23.78 -0.93
CA ASN A 208 -2.81 -23.11 -2.21
C ASN A 208 -2.59 -21.58 -2.19
N VAL A 209 -1.88 -21.08 -1.18
CA VAL A 209 -1.13 -19.81 -1.28
C VAL A 209 0.33 -20.10 -0.91
N THR A 210 1.28 -19.54 -1.65
CA THR A 210 2.69 -19.49 -1.22
C THR A 210 2.75 -18.80 0.14
N ALA A 211 3.06 -19.56 1.19
CA ALA A 211 2.71 -19.23 2.57
C ALA A 211 3.22 -17.85 3.03
N ALA A 212 2.34 -16.85 2.94
CA ALA A 212 2.54 -15.53 3.51
C ALA A 212 2.36 -15.62 5.04
N VAL A 213 3.38 -15.21 5.78
CA VAL A 213 3.28 -15.03 7.23
C VAL A 213 2.36 -13.83 7.50
N ALA A 214 1.46 -13.95 8.47
CA ALA A 214 0.57 -12.84 8.83
C ALA A 214 1.36 -11.69 9.46
N VAL A 215 0.84 -10.46 9.33
CA VAL A 215 1.34 -9.32 10.11
C VAL A 215 0.95 -9.49 11.58
N GLY A 216 1.83 -9.06 12.50
CA GLY A 216 1.63 -9.21 13.93
C GLY A 216 2.94 -9.26 14.72
N ILE A 217 2.86 -9.39 16.04
CA ILE A 217 4.04 -9.52 16.90
C ILE A 217 4.39 -11.00 17.06
N TYR A 218 5.66 -11.34 16.88
CA TYR A 218 6.17 -12.70 16.91
C TYR A 218 7.35 -12.87 17.88
N GLU A 219 7.38 -14.03 18.53
CA GLU A 219 8.60 -14.65 19.01
C GLU A 219 9.26 -15.37 17.82
N VAL A 220 10.52 -15.02 17.54
CA VAL A 220 11.28 -15.55 16.40
C VAL A 220 12.33 -16.52 16.96
N LYS A 221 12.17 -17.82 16.71
CA LYS A 221 12.94 -18.89 17.38
C LYS A 221 13.75 -19.70 16.39
N SER A 222 15.04 -19.89 16.64
CA SER A 222 15.87 -20.80 15.83
C SER A 222 15.32 -22.22 15.93
N VAL A 223 15.13 -22.88 14.79
CA VAL A 223 14.71 -24.29 14.73
C VAL A 223 15.82 -25.22 15.23
N GLU A 224 17.09 -24.82 15.08
CA GLU A 224 18.25 -25.62 15.47
C GLU A 224 18.48 -25.62 16.99
N SER A 225 18.59 -24.42 17.59
CA SER A 225 18.94 -24.25 19.00
C SER A 225 17.74 -24.15 19.93
N GLY A 226 16.55 -23.84 19.40
CA GLY A 226 15.36 -23.50 20.20
C GLY A 226 15.44 -22.16 20.93
N LEU A 227 16.52 -21.39 20.73
CA LEU A 227 16.75 -20.07 21.30
C LEU A 227 16.05 -18.98 20.46
N CYS A 228 15.76 -17.85 21.10
CA CYS A 228 15.02 -16.74 20.49
C CYS A 228 15.96 -15.66 19.96
N LEU A 229 15.62 -15.10 18.79
CA LEU A 229 16.21 -13.87 18.27
C LEU A 229 16.05 -12.75 19.31
N ASP A 230 17.13 -12.08 19.63
CA ASP A 230 17.24 -11.09 20.71
C ASP A 230 18.12 -9.92 20.26
N ILE A 231 17.74 -8.70 20.59
CA ILE A 231 18.63 -7.54 20.46
C ILE A 231 19.51 -7.47 21.70
N ALA A 232 20.83 -7.57 21.49
CA ALA A 232 21.79 -7.75 22.56
C ALA A 232 21.69 -6.67 23.66
N GLY A 233 21.57 -7.14 24.91
CA GLY A 233 21.41 -6.29 26.09
C GLY A 233 20.10 -5.50 26.16
N ALA A 234 19.09 -5.87 25.37
CA ALA A 234 17.86 -5.09 25.16
C ALA A 234 18.12 -3.62 24.77
N SER A 235 19.26 -3.37 24.11
CA SER A 235 19.67 -2.02 23.72
C SER A 235 18.66 -1.40 22.76
N THR A 236 18.46 -0.08 22.86
CA THR A 236 17.65 0.71 21.94
C THR A 236 18.49 1.51 20.94
N ALA A 237 19.81 1.37 20.96
CA ALA A 237 20.74 2.08 20.07
C ALA A 237 20.79 1.46 18.66
N ASN A 238 21.11 2.29 17.66
CA ASN A 238 21.48 1.81 16.32
C ASN A 238 22.78 1.01 16.38
N GLY A 239 22.91 -0.03 15.55
CA GLY A 239 24.08 -0.91 15.54
C GLY A 239 24.12 -1.92 16.69
N ALA A 240 23.11 -1.95 17.56
CA ALA A 240 22.97 -3.03 18.53
C ALA A 240 22.73 -4.35 17.78
N LYS A 241 23.59 -5.34 18.05
CA LYS A 241 23.64 -6.60 17.30
C LYS A 241 22.47 -7.50 17.64
N ALA A 242 22.00 -8.25 16.65
CA ALA A 242 21.13 -9.38 16.86
C ALA A 242 21.95 -10.60 17.31
N GLN A 243 21.44 -11.29 18.32
CA GLN A 243 21.96 -12.54 18.86
C GLN A 243 20.81 -13.54 19.05
N GLN A 244 21.11 -14.78 19.39
CA GLN A 244 20.13 -15.68 20.00
C GLN A 244 20.30 -15.69 21.53
N SER A 245 19.20 -15.83 22.27
CA SER A 245 19.20 -15.90 23.73
C SER A 245 18.10 -16.83 24.25
N ALA A 246 18.13 -17.12 25.55
CA ALA A 246 17.04 -17.85 26.20
C ALA A 246 15.72 -17.09 26.03
N CYS A 247 14.69 -17.81 25.58
CA CYS A 247 13.39 -17.21 25.26
C CYS A 247 12.70 -16.65 26.51
N ALA A 248 12.32 -15.38 26.47
CA ALA A 248 11.62 -14.66 27.52
C ALA A 248 10.58 -13.70 26.94
N ASP A 249 9.55 -13.37 27.73
CA ASP A 249 8.52 -12.41 27.32
C ASP A 249 8.98 -10.96 27.52
N VAL A 250 9.95 -10.54 26.71
CA VAL A 250 10.63 -9.25 26.80
C VAL A 250 10.69 -8.55 25.44
N GLY A 251 10.60 -7.22 25.43
CA GLY A 251 10.55 -6.43 24.19
C GLY A 251 11.73 -6.66 23.22
N SER A 252 12.91 -7.04 23.72
CA SER A 252 14.08 -7.36 22.88
C SER A 252 13.93 -8.62 22.03
N GLN A 253 12.98 -9.51 22.37
CA GLN A 253 12.70 -10.79 21.71
C GLN A 253 11.32 -10.84 21.03
N ARG A 254 10.72 -9.67 20.82
CA ARG A 254 9.38 -9.50 20.23
C ARG A 254 9.54 -8.68 18.96
N PHE A 255 9.19 -9.26 17.82
CA PHE A 255 9.34 -8.62 16.52
C PHE A 255 7.98 -8.49 15.84
N GLU A 256 7.56 -7.25 15.61
CA GLU A 256 6.40 -6.92 14.81
C GLU A 256 6.75 -7.09 13.33
N LEU A 257 6.16 -8.09 12.70
CA LEU A 257 6.19 -8.27 11.24
C LEU A 257 5.20 -7.29 10.63
N ARG A 258 5.73 -6.23 10.01
CA ARG A 258 4.98 -5.29 9.18
C ARG A 258 5.11 -5.68 7.72
N ALA A 259 4.01 -5.70 6.98
CA ALA A 259 4.05 -5.90 5.54
C ALA A 259 4.64 -4.66 4.85
N GLU A 260 5.45 -4.90 3.82
CA GLU A 260 6.10 -3.91 2.97
C GLU A 260 5.83 -4.26 1.50
N THR A 261 6.11 -3.33 0.58
CA THR A 261 5.87 -3.56 -0.86
C THR A 261 6.69 -4.74 -1.42
N GLY A 262 6.24 -5.29 -2.56
CA GLY A 262 6.91 -6.41 -3.22
C GLY A 262 6.87 -7.75 -2.46
N GLY A 263 5.88 -7.94 -1.58
CA GLY A 263 5.71 -9.16 -0.77
C GLY A 263 6.80 -9.34 0.29
N SER A 264 7.38 -8.24 0.78
CA SER A 264 8.42 -8.26 1.80
C SER A 264 7.87 -7.86 3.17
N PHE A 265 8.66 -8.10 4.22
CA PHE A 265 8.33 -7.77 5.60
C PHE A 265 9.46 -6.94 6.21
N ARG A 266 9.08 -6.06 7.13
CA ARG A 266 9.99 -5.44 8.09
C ARG A 266 9.77 -6.06 9.45
N LEU A 267 10.86 -6.49 10.09
CA LEU A 267 10.82 -7.04 11.45
C LEU A 267 11.19 -5.91 12.43
N VAL A 268 10.20 -5.28 13.04
CA VAL A 268 10.40 -4.16 13.98
C VAL A 268 10.48 -4.69 15.41
N ASN A 269 11.58 -4.47 16.10
CA ASN A 269 11.74 -4.87 17.49
C ASN A 269 10.81 -4.06 18.41
N SER A 270 10.01 -4.74 19.24
CA SER A 270 9.01 -4.10 20.10
C SER A 270 9.61 -3.35 21.28
N GLY A 271 10.85 -3.66 21.69
CA GLY A 271 11.56 -2.96 22.76
C GLY A 271 12.17 -1.62 22.32
N SER A 272 12.60 -1.51 21.06
CA SER A 272 13.35 -0.34 20.55
C SER A 272 12.64 0.46 19.45
N GLY A 273 11.59 -0.10 18.84
CA GLY A 273 10.90 0.44 17.66
C GLY A 273 11.73 0.43 16.37
N LYS A 274 12.89 -0.26 16.37
CA LYS A 274 13.86 -0.28 15.26
C LYS A 274 13.70 -1.52 14.39
N SER A 275 14.07 -1.40 13.12
CA SER A 275 14.04 -2.51 12.18
C SER A 275 15.24 -3.41 12.39
N LEU A 276 15.05 -4.71 12.20
CA LEU A 276 16.13 -5.63 11.85
C LEU A 276 16.81 -5.15 10.56
N ASP A 277 18.13 -5.19 10.51
CA ASP A 277 18.95 -4.48 9.52
C ASP A 277 20.21 -5.31 9.20
N VAL A 278 20.52 -5.49 7.91
CA VAL A 278 21.82 -6.02 7.49
C VAL A 278 22.85 -4.88 7.56
N THR A 279 23.87 -5.05 8.42
CA THR A 279 24.90 -4.04 8.67
C THR A 279 25.55 -3.56 7.37
N ASP A 280 25.72 -2.25 7.26
CA ASP A 280 26.36 -1.53 6.14
C ASP A 280 25.78 -1.84 4.76
N VAL A 281 24.49 -2.24 4.69
CA VAL A 281 23.79 -2.62 3.44
C VAL A 281 24.48 -3.80 2.71
N SER A 282 25.38 -4.52 3.41
CA SER A 282 26.29 -5.48 2.81
C SER A 282 25.58 -6.64 2.12
N THR A 283 26.17 -7.14 1.03
CA THR A 283 25.72 -8.32 0.29
C THR A 283 26.59 -9.56 0.53
N ALA A 284 27.61 -9.44 1.38
CA ALA A 284 28.57 -10.49 1.69
C ALA A 284 28.06 -11.47 2.77
N ASN A 285 28.51 -12.73 2.67
CA ASN A 285 28.35 -13.73 3.73
C ASN A 285 29.07 -13.27 5.01
N GLY A 286 28.45 -13.50 6.17
CA GLY A 286 29.01 -13.13 7.47
C GLY A 286 28.83 -11.66 7.85
N ALA A 287 28.17 -10.85 7.02
CA ALA A 287 27.71 -9.54 7.45
C ALA A 287 26.70 -9.71 8.59
N LEU A 288 26.89 -8.95 9.67
CA LEU A 288 26.08 -9.09 10.88
C LEU A 288 24.66 -8.58 10.65
N ILE A 289 23.73 -9.14 11.43
CA ILE A 289 22.40 -8.56 11.59
C ILE A 289 22.42 -7.68 12.85
N GLN A 290 21.87 -6.49 12.72
CA GLN A 290 21.74 -5.50 13.78
C GLN A 290 20.30 -4.97 13.83
N GLN A 291 20.03 -4.04 14.74
CA GLN A 291 18.91 -3.13 14.59
C GLN A 291 19.36 -1.74 14.13
N TRP A 292 18.51 -1.06 13.37
CA TRP A 292 18.73 0.33 12.98
C TRP A 292 17.41 1.10 12.89
N THR A 293 17.48 2.43 12.95
CA THR A 293 16.33 3.31 12.68
C THR A 293 15.68 2.92 11.35
N THR A 294 14.38 2.66 11.41
CA THR A 294 13.54 2.27 10.27
C THR A 294 13.65 3.27 9.13
N GLY A 295 14.14 2.82 7.97
CA GLY A 295 14.32 3.58 6.74
C GLY A 295 13.86 2.81 5.49
N GLY A 296 14.04 3.42 4.32
CA GLY A 296 13.53 2.88 3.04
C GLY A 296 14.33 1.71 2.44
N GLY A 297 15.59 1.51 2.86
CA GLY A 297 16.53 0.58 2.23
C GLY A 297 16.13 -0.90 2.31
N ASP A 298 16.46 -1.66 1.25
CA ASP A 298 16.18 -3.09 1.13
C ASP A 298 16.97 -3.99 2.10
N ASN A 299 18.00 -3.45 2.77
CA ASN A 299 18.71 -4.14 3.84
C ASN A 299 17.90 -4.26 5.15
N GLN A 300 16.74 -3.60 5.22
CA GLN A 300 15.75 -3.72 6.30
C GLN A 300 14.45 -4.41 5.88
N ARG A 301 14.39 -4.90 4.63
CA ARG A 301 13.24 -5.62 4.07
C ARG A 301 13.60 -7.09 3.88
N PHE A 302 12.70 -7.98 4.27
CA PHE A 302 12.93 -9.42 4.30
C PHE A 302 11.78 -10.17 3.63
N ALA A 303 12.07 -11.02 2.64
CA ALA A 303 11.12 -12.01 2.17
C ALA A 303 11.09 -13.18 3.18
N ILE A 304 9.89 -13.58 3.62
CA ILE A 304 9.73 -14.72 4.55
C ILE A 304 9.00 -15.83 3.80
N ALA A 305 9.56 -17.04 3.80
CA ALA A 305 9.02 -18.19 3.09
C ALA A 305 9.19 -19.47 3.91
N VAL A 306 8.28 -20.44 3.76
CA VAL A 306 8.39 -21.73 4.45
C VAL A 306 9.69 -22.45 4.05
N SER A 307 10.42 -22.93 5.06
CA SER A 307 11.67 -23.67 4.91
C SER A 307 11.79 -24.73 6.00
N GLY A 308 11.82 -26.00 5.60
CA GLY A 308 11.92 -27.15 6.52
C GLY A 308 10.84 -27.15 7.60
N ALA A 309 11.25 -27.08 8.87
CA ALA A 309 10.36 -27.08 10.03
C ALA A 309 9.90 -25.67 10.48
N GLY A 310 10.23 -24.63 9.71
CA GLY A 310 9.86 -23.25 10.00
C GLY A 310 9.86 -22.37 8.75
N TYR A 311 10.47 -21.20 8.85
CA TYR A 311 10.57 -20.21 7.78
C TYR A 311 12.03 -19.81 7.55
N SER A 312 12.40 -19.56 6.30
CA SER A 312 13.58 -18.75 5.98
C SER A 312 13.19 -17.26 6.01
N ILE A 313 14.11 -16.43 6.48
CA ILE A 313 13.99 -14.96 6.48
C ILE A 313 15.11 -14.44 5.60
N LYS A 314 14.79 -13.87 4.43
CA LYS A 314 15.74 -13.53 3.38
C LYS A 314 15.81 -12.02 3.16
N ALA A 315 16.97 -11.40 3.38
CA ALA A 315 17.18 -9.97 3.14
C ALA A 315 17.02 -9.63 1.64
N ARG A 316 16.32 -8.54 1.33
CA ARG A 316 16.00 -8.15 -0.06
C ARG A 316 17.20 -7.59 -0.81
N ASN A 317 18.08 -6.85 -0.13
CA ASN A 317 19.29 -6.26 -0.73
C ASN A 317 20.31 -7.31 -1.23
N SER A 318 20.37 -8.48 -0.60
CA SER A 318 21.44 -9.47 -0.83
C SER A 318 20.94 -10.83 -1.32
N GLY A 319 19.65 -11.12 -1.15
CA GLY A 319 19.06 -12.44 -1.39
C GLY A 319 19.49 -13.53 -0.39
N LYS A 320 20.25 -13.16 0.66
CA LYS A 320 20.81 -14.05 1.68
C LYS A 320 19.86 -14.23 2.87
N CYS A 321 20.01 -15.34 3.58
CA CYS A 321 19.17 -15.74 4.69
C CYS A 321 19.76 -15.30 6.03
N VAL A 322 18.88 -14.89 6.96
CA VAL A 322 19.21 -14.66 8.37
C VAL A 322 19.61 -16.00 8.99
N ASP A 323 20.80 -16.03 9.57
CA ASP A 323 21.60 -17.21 9.84
C ASP A 323 22.16 -17.15 11.27
N VAL A 324 21.99 -18.23 12.05
CA VAL A 324 22.68 -18.40 13.33
C VAL A 324 24.14 -18.75 13.03
N LYS A 325 25.04 -17.81 13.37
CA LYS A 325 26.45 -17.89 13.01
C LYS A 325 27.09 -19.16 13.56
N ASP A 326 27.86 -19.83 12.70
CA ASP A 326 28.62 -21.06 12.98
C ASP A 326 27.76 -22.22 13.55
N HIS A 327 26.45 -22.27 13.26
CA HIS A 327 25.50 -23.23 13.87
C HIS A 327 25.55 -23.22 15.41
N SER A 328 25.72 -22.03 15.99
CA SER A 328 25.84 -21.87 17.45
C SER A 328 24.60 -22.40 18.18
N MET A 329 24.82 -23.18 19.24
CA MET A 329 23.76 -23.73 20.09
C MET A 329 23.63 -22.99 21.43
N VAL A 330 24.36 -21.88 21.62
CA VAL A 330 24.46 -21.17 22.91
C VAL A 330 23.86 -19.76 22.85
N ALA A 331 23.36 -19.29 23.99
CA ALA A 331 22.93 -17.90 24.17
C ALA A 331 24.13 -16.95 23.98
N GLY A 332 23.89 -15.80 23.34
CA GLY A 332 24.94 -14.92 22.84
C GLY A 332 25.50 -15.31 21.46
N GLY A 333 25.06 -16.42 20.87
CA GLY A 333 25.39 -16.77 19.48
C GLY A 333 24.94 -15.66 18.52
N GLY A 334 25.86 -15.13 17.74
CA GLY A 334 25.60 -13.99 16.85
C GLY A 334 24.71 -14.35 15.66
N ILE A 335 23.92 -13.39 15.18
CA ILE A 335 23.12 -13.53 13.96
C ILE A 335 23.78 -12.76 12.82
N GLN A 336 23.85 -13.40 11.66
CA GLN A 336 24.46 -12.88 10.43
C GLN A 336 23.54 -13.12 9.23
N GLN A 337 23.91 -12.64 8.05
CA GLN A 337 23.39 -13.18 6.80
C GLN A 337 24.37 -14.20 6.20
N TRP A 338 23.82 -15.23 5.54
CA TRP A 338 24.59 -16.19 4.76
C TRP A 338 23.79 -16.66 3.53
N ASP A 339 24.46 -17.21 2.53
CA ASP A 339 23.79 -17.81 1.37
C ASP A 339 22.77 -18.87 1.84
N CYS A 340 21.56 -18.80 1.27
CA CYS A 340 20.43 -19.60 1.71
C CYS A 340 20.63 -21.08 1.38
N GLY A 341 20.66 -21.92 2.42
CA GLY A 341 20.67 -23.37 2.34
C GLY A 341 19.45 -24.01 2.99
N THR A 342 19.58 -25.30 3.31
CA THR A 342 18.55 -26.10 4.02
C THR A 342 18.88 -26.34 5.49
N GLY A 343 20.00 -25.79 5.99
CA GLY A 343 20.43 -25.93 7.38
C GLY A 343 19.41 -25.41 8.39
N ALA A 344 19.33 -26.05 9.56
CA ALA A 344 18.39 -25.66 10.61
C ALA A 344 18.74 -24.29 11.22
N ASN A 345 20.01 -23.90 11.18
CA ASN A 345 20.52 -22.59 11.59
C ASN A 345 19.94 -21.39 10.81
N GLN A 346 19.32 -21.63 9.65
CA GLN A 346 18.63 -20.63 8.83
C GLN A 346 17.10 -20.78 8.85
N GLN A 347 16.57 -21.72 9.65
CA GLN A 347 15.14 -21.96 9.80
C GLN A 347 14.65 -21.36 11.12
N TRP A 348 13.57 -20.58 11.02
CA TRP A 348 13.01 -19.80 12.12
C TRP A 348 11.55 -20.18 12.34
N LYS A 349 11.20 -20.60 13.56
CA LYS A 349 9.82 -20.78 14.00
C LYS A 349 9.27 -19.45 14.49
N LEU A 350 8.25 -18.94 13.79
CA LEU A 350 7.54 -17.72 14.13
C LEU A 350 6.31 -18.06 14.96
N THR A 351 6.30 -17.66 16.24
CA THR A 351 5.18 -17.90 17.17
C THR A 351 4.48 -16.58 17.49
N ALA A 352 3.22 -16.44 17.08
CA ALA A 352 2.47 -15.20 17.26
C ALA A 352 2.20 -14.92 18.74
N VAL A 353 2.53 -13.71 19.18
CA VAL A 353 2.36 -13.22 20.55
C VAL A 353 0.98 -12.58 20.65
N GLY A 354 -0.02 -13.43 20.80
CA GLY A 354 -1.43 -13.01 20.76
C GLY A 354 -2.47 -14.13 20.89
N ALA A 355 -2.05 -15.37 21.13
CA ALA A 355 -2.96 -16.48 21.43
C ALA A 355 -2.81 -16.90 22.90
N PRO A 356 -3.85 -16.72 23.75
CA PRO A 356 -4.02 -17.58 24.90
C PRO A 356 -4.16 -19.02 24.38
N ALA A 357 -3.45 -19.97 24.98
CA ALA A 357 -3.84 -21.37 24.83
C ALA A 357 -5.31 -21.51 25.30
N PRO A 358 -6.16 -22.30 24.64
CA PRO A 358 -7.49 -22.57 25.15
C PRO A 358 -7.34 -23.25 26.52
N ALA A 359 -7.72 -22.54 27.59
CA ALA A 359 -7.80 -23.13 28.91
C ALA A 359 -8.75 -24.34 28.83
N PRO A 360 -8.45 -25.48 29.50
CA PRO A 360 -9.38 -26.59 29.58
C PRO A 360 -10.72 -26.08 30.11
N ALA A 361 -11.81 -26.37 29.39
CA ALA A 361 -13.13 -25.92 29.80
C ALA A 361 -13.43 -26.46 31.22
N PRO A 362 -13.88 -25.62 32.17
CA PRO A 362 -14.36 -26.11 33.45
C PRO A 362 -15.52 -27.07 33.20
N ALA A 363 -15.52 -28.21 33.90
CA ALA A 363 -16.63 -29.16 33.82
C ALA A 363 -17.94 -28.45 34.24
N PRO A 364 -19.07 -28.67 33.53
CA PRO A 364 -20.31 -27.98 33.82
C PRO A 364 -20.81 -28.33 35.22
N ALA A 365 -21.06 -27.30 36.03
CA ALA A 365 -21.67 -27.47 37.34
C ALA A 365 -23.13 -27.96 37.22
N PRO A 366 -23.64 -28.79 38.16
CA PRO A 366 -25.02 -29.28 38.10
C PRO A 366 -26.04 -28.13 38.17
N ALA A 367 -27.11 -28.24 37.39
CA ALA A 367 -28.19 -27.26 37.38
C ALA A 367 -28.93 -27.22 38.75
N PRO A 368 -29.21 -26.03 39.32
CA PRO A 368 -30.07 -25.91 40.50
C PRO A 368 -31.51 -26.31 40.20
N ALA A 369 -32.18 -26.96 41.16
CA ALA A 369 -33.60 -27.27 41.06
C ALA A 369 -34.47 -25.98 41.15
N PRO A 370 -35.64 -25.94 40.46
CA PRO A 370 -36.48 -24.74 40.44
C PRO A 370 -37.21 -24.51 41.77
N ALA A 371 -37.15 -23.27 42.26
CA ALA A 371 -37.94 -22.81 43.41
C ALA A 371 -39.36 -22.37 42.98
N PRO A 372 -40.38 -22.51 43.85
CA PRO A 372 -41.79 -22.27 43.49
C PRO A 372 -42.14 -20.78 43.36
N ALA A 373 -43.16 -20.49 42.55
CA ALA A 373 -43.63 -19.13 42.26
C ALA A 373 -44.38 -18.48 43.45
N PRO A 374 -44.14 -17.18 43.74
CA PRO A 374 -44.92 -16.44 44.73
C PRO A 374 -46.27 -15.95 44.18
N ALA A 375 -47.26 -15.82 45.07
CA ALA A 375 -48.62 -15.38 44.77
C ALA A 375 -48.73 -13.86 44.52
N PRO A 376 -49.75 -13.37 43.78
CA PRO A 376 -49.89 -11.96 43.42
C PRO A 376 -50.39 -11.10 44.59
N ALA A 377 -49.82 -9.90 44.73
CA ALA A 377 -50.27 -8.85 45.65
C ALA A 377 -51.20 -7.83 44.95
N PRO A 378 -52.12 -7.16 45.67
CA PRO A 378 -53.18 -6.34 45.07
C PRO A 378 -52.71 -4.94 44.59
N SER A 379 -53.48 -4.37 43.66
CA SER A 379 -53.21 -3.08 43.00
C SER A 379 -53.53 -1.87 43.89
N PRO A 380 -52.67 -0.83 43.97
CA PRO A 380 -52.98 0.44 44.65
C PRO A 380 -53.82 1.40 43.78
N ALA A 381 -54.65 2.23 44.42
CA ALA A 381 -55.48 3.25 43.77
C ALA A 381 -54.66 4.48 43.29
N PRO A 382 -55.13 5.21 42.26
CA PRO A 382 -54.38 6.33 41.67
C PRO A 382 -54.44 7.61 42.51
N ALA A 383 -53.32 8.33 42.57
CA ALA A 383 -53.21 9.68 43.16
C ALA A 383 -53.49 10.78 42.11
N PRO A 384 -54.03 11.95 42.50
CA PRO A 384 -54.45 13.00 41.57
C PRO A 384 -53.27 13.80 40.99
N ALA A 385 -53.45 14.31 39.76
CA ALA A 385 -52.44 15.04 39.01
C ALA A 385 -52.20 16.48 39.53
N PRO A 386 -50.95 16.95 39.60
CA PRO A 386 -50.64 18.36 39.89
C PRO A 386 -50.85 19.26 38.65
N ALA A 387 -51.20 20.53 38.89
CA ALA A 387 -51.48 21.52 37.84
C ALA A 387 -50.21 22.01 37.11
N PRO A 388 -50.32 22.53 35.87
CA PRO A 388 -49.15 22.96 35.09
C PRO A 388 -48.60 24.32 35.54
N ALA A 389 -47.28 24.45 35.56
CA ALA A 389 -46.60 25.75 35.71
C ALA A 389 -46.53 26.50 34.36
N PRO A 390 -46.47 27.85 34.34
CA PRO A 390 -46.44 28.63 33.09
C PRO A 390 -45.12 28.47 32.32
N ALA A 391 -45.19 28.45 30.99
CA ALA A 391 -44.02 28.37 30.12
C ALA A 391 -43.22 29.70 30.08
N PRO A 392 -41.87 29.66 30.11
CA PRO A 392 -41.03 30.83 29.81
C PRO A 392 -41.13 31.25 28.34
N ALA A 393 -40.95 32.54 28.06
CA ALA A 393 -40.95 33.07 26.70
C ALA A 393 -39.72 32.60 25.88
N PRO A 394 -39.82 32.47 24.54
CA PRO A 394 -38.72 31.99 23.70
C PRO A 394 -37.58 33.01 23.61
N ALA A 395 -36.35 32.56 23.77
CA ALA A 395 -35.16 33.33 23.38
C ALA A 395 -35.03 33.36 21.84
N PRO A 396 -34.49 34.44 21.24
CA PRO A 396 -34.32 34.53 19.79
C PRO A 396 -33.33 33.48 19.27
N ALA A 397 -33.64 32.89 18.12
CA ALA A 397 -32.85 31.82 17.52
C ALA A 397 -31.44 32.31 17.10
N PRO A 398 -30.38 31.53 17.32
CA PRO A 398 -29.06 31.80 16.74
C PRO A 398 -29.15 31.79 15.21
N ALA A 399 -28.39 32.66 14.54
CA ALA A 399 -28.25 32.62 13.09
C ALA A 399 -27.70 31.25 12.63
N PRO A 400 -28.12 30.72 11.47
CA PRO A 400 -27.61 29.45 10.97
C PRO A 400 -26.09 29.49 10.83
N ALA A 401 -25.41 28.49 11.37
CA ALA A 401 -24.01 28.25 11.04
C ALA A 401 -23.89 28.05 9.52
N PRO A 402 -22.85 28.58 8.85
CA PRO A 402 -22.66 28.35 7.44
C PRO A 402 -22.60 26.85 7.16
N ALA A 403 -23.32 26.40 6.13
CA ALA A 403 -23.32 25.00 5.74
C ALA A 403 -21.88 24.53 5.47
N PRO A 404 -21.53 23.29 5.84
CA PRO A 404 -20.22 22.74 5.48
C PRO A 404 -20.05 22.83 3.96
N ALA A 405 -18.93 23.39 3.53
CA ALA A 405 -18.60 23.45 2.11
C ALA A 405 -18.63 22.03 1.51
N PRO A 406 -19.07 21.85 0.25
CA PRO A 406 -19.03 20.55 -0.39
C PRO A 406 -17.59 20.02 -0.34
N SER A 407 -17.42 18.78 0.10
CA SER A 407 -16.12 18.11 0.14
C SER A 407 -15.50 18.15 -1.26
N SER A 408 -14.41 18.92 -1.43
CA SER A 408 -13.72 18.98 -2.71
C SER A 408 -13.13 17.62 -3.03
N ALA A 409 -13.41 17.13 -4.24
CA ALA A 409 -12.87 15.87 -4.72
C ALA A 409 -11.34 15.95 -4.79
N ASP A 410 -10.65 15.03 -4.11
CA ASP A 410 -9.20 14.91 -4.10
C ASP A 410 -8.71 13.93 -5.19
N LEU A 411 -7.40 13.66 -5.31
CA LEU A 411 -6.88 12.82 -6.40
C LEU A 411 -7.33 11.34 -6.36
N SER A 412 -7.95 10.86 -5.27
CA SER A 412 -8.58 9.53 -5.26
C SER A 412 -9.91 9.48 -6.03
N ASP A 413 -10.51 10.63 -6.33
CA ASP A 413 -11.64 10.70 -7.27
C ASP A 413 -11.18 10.38 -8.71
N ALA A 414 -11.96 9.56 -9.42
CA ALA A 414 -11.60 9.09 -10.75
C ALA A 414 -11.48 10.23 -11.79
N ARG A 415 -12.27 11.31 -11.66
CA ARG A 415 -12.17 12.47 -12.57
C ARG A 415 -10.96 13.34 -12.22
N LYS A 416 -10.65 13.55 -10.94
CA LYS A 416 -9.43 14.25 -10.52
C LYS A 416 -8.16 13.48 -10.90
N LYS A 417 -8.17 12.16 -10.79
CA LYS A 417 -7.10 11.28 -11.27
C LYS A 417 -6.91 11.37 -12.79
N ASP A 418 -7.99 11.32 -13.56
CA ASP A 418 -7.94 11.50 -15.01
C ASP A 418 -7.39 12.89 -15.40
N ILE A 419 -7.80 13.96 -14.70
CA ILE A 419 -7.23 15.31 -14.86
C ILE A 419 -5.72 15.31 -14.57
N ALA A 420 -5.27 14.69 -13.47
CA ALA A 420 -3.85 14.57 -13.14
C ALA A 420 -3.07 13.85 -14.25
N MET A 421 -3.59 12.74 -14.79
CA MET A 421 -2.97 12.02 -15.91
C MET A 421 -2.88 12.85 -17.19
N GLN A 422 -3.92 13.63 -17.51
CA GLN A 422 -3.90 14.56 -18.65
C GLN A 422 -2.82 15.64 -18.47
N ILE A 423 -2.61 16.15 -17.25
CA ILE A 423 -1.57 17.14 -16.97
C ILE A 423 -0.17 16.51 -17.08
N VAL A 424 0.07 15.32 -16.51
CA VAL A 424 1.37 14.61 -16.67
C VAL A 424 1.67 14.39 -18.16
N SER A 425 0.72 13.84 -18.92
CA SER A 425 0.88 13.57 -20.35
C SER A 425 1.10 14.85 -21.20
N SER A 426 0.66 16.02 -20.72
CA SER A 426 0.98 17.30 -21.39
C SER A 426 2.46 17.67 -21.31
N ALA A 427 3.15 17.22 -20.26
CA ALA A 427 4.58 17.41 -20.08
C ALA A 427 5.39 16.24 -20.69
N GLU A 428 4.96 14.99 -20.49
CA GLU A 428 5.68 13.80 -21.00
C GLU A 428 5.50 13.57 -22.51
N ASN A 429 4.40 14.02 -23.12
CA ASN A 429 3.98 13.57 -24.45
C ASN A 429 3.34 14.67 -25.32
N SER A 430 3.46 15.94 -24.92
CA SER A 430 2.78 17.10 -25.53
C SER A 430 1.27 16.90 -25.82
N SER A 431 0.56 16.09 -25.02
CA SER A 431 -0.81 15.65 -25.33
C SER A 431 -1.65 15.44 -24.08
N LEU A 432 -2.96 15.76 -24.15
CA LEU A 432 -3.91 15.39 -23.09
C LEU A 432 -4.41 13.94 -23.23
N ASN A 433 -4.19 13.27 -24.37
CA ASN A 433 -4.62 11.88 -24.56
C ASN A 433 -3.61 10.90 -23.95
N TRP A 434 -3.52 10.88 -22.62
CA TRP A 434 -2.62 9.99 -21.87
C TRP A 434 -2.85 8.51 -22.17
N LYS A 435 -4.08 8.12 -22.53
CA LYS A 435 -4.43 6.73 -22.89
C LYS A 435 -3.85 6.28 -24.23
N ALA A 436 -3.40 7.19 -25.10
CA ALA A 436 -2.64 6.80 -26.29
C ALA A 436 -1.29 6.15 -25.91
N GLN A 437 -0.75 6.47 -24.73
CA GLN A 437 0.58 6.06 -24.32
C GLN A 437 0.69 4.61 -23.85
N TYR A 438 -0.41 3.88 -23.63
CA TYR A 438 -0.36 2.43 -23.37
C TYR A 438 0.47 1.68 -24.43
N ALA A 439 0.42 2.15 -25.69
CA ALA A 439 1.12 1.58 -26.83
C ALA A 439 2.47 2.26 -27.15
N TYR A 440 2.86 3.31 -26.40
CA TYR A 440 4.18 3.92 -26.55
C TYR A 440 5.26 2.91 -26.18
N ILE A 441 6.28 2.78 -27.03
CA ILE A 441 7.53 2.08 -26.74
C ILE A 441 8.59 2.54 -27.74
N GLN A 442 9.73 2.99 -27.23
CA GLN A 442 10.87 3.46 -28.01
C GLN A 442 12.15 3.39 -27.16
N ASP A 443 13.28 3.04 -27.78
CA ASP A 443 14.59 3.34 -27.20
C ASP A 443 14.93 4.78 -27.59
N ILE A 444 15.06 5.64 -26.59
CA ILE A 444 15.38 7.07 -26.73
C ILE A 444 16.88 7.35 -26.56
N HIS A 445 17.69 6.30 -26.43
CA HIS A 445 19.15 6.32 -26.31
C HIS A 445 19.66 7.12 -25.09
N ASP A 446 18.95 7.00 -23.97
CA ASP A 446 19.28 7.63 -22.68
C ASP A 446 19.98 6.66 -21.69
N GLY A 447 20.41 5.48 -22.17
CA GLY A 447 21.06 4.44 -21.38
C GLY A 447 20.11 3.52 -20.58
N ARG A 448 18.78 3.71 -20.66
CA ARG A 448 17.78 2.88 -19.96
C ARG A 448 17.14 1.81 -20.85
N GLY A 449 17.57 1.71 -22.12
CA GLY A 449 17.00 0.83 -23.14
C GLY A 449 15.62 1.29 -23.59
N TYR A 450 14.71 0.35 -23.86
CA TYR A 450 13.33 0.69 -24.22
C TYR A 450 12.61 1.41 -23.07
N THR A 451 12.00 2.55 -23.37
CA THR A 451 11.05 3.30 -22.53
C THR A 451 9.64 3.15 -23.10
N ALA A 452 8.62 2.86 -22.28
CA ALA A 452 7.30 2.46 -22.75
C ALA A 452 6.11 2.82 -21.84
N GLY A 453 4.89 2.77 -22.38
CA GLY A 453 3.66 2.86 -21.59
C GLY A 453 3.34 4.25 -21.01
N ILE A 454 2.31 4.29 -20.15
CA ILE A 454 1.68 5.53 -19.64
C ILE A 454 2.51 6.37 -18.66
N ILE A 455 3.66 5.86 -18.21
CA ILE A 455 4.53 6.56 -17.24
C ILE A 455 6.02 6.46 -17.59
N GLY A 456 6.36 5.87 -18.76
CA GLY A 456 7.75 5.73 -19.20
C GLY A 456 8.50 4.57 -18.53
N PHE A 457 7.88 3.38 -18.47
CA PHE A 457 8.48 2.16 -17.95
C PHE A 457 9.74 1.77 -18.74
N CYS A 458 10.89 1.50 -18.11
CA CYS A 458 12.13 1.16 -18.84
C CYS A 458 12.62 -0.29 -18.70
N SER A 459 13.20 -0.85 -19.76
CA SER A 459 13.79 -2.20 -19.72
C SER A 459 15.02 -2.29 -18.81
N GLY A 460 15.80 -1.21 -18.72
CA GLY A 460 17.02 -1.13 -17.95
C GLY A 460 16.83 -0.80 -16.46
N THR A 461 15.65 -0.36 -16.01
CA THR A 461 15.37 -0.06 -14.59
C THR A 461 14.46 -1.08 -13.90
N GLY A 462 13.93 -2.07 -14.64
CA GLY A 462 13.25 -3.25 -14.09
C GLY A 462 11.73 -3.09 -13.89
N ASP A 463 11.22 -1.87 -13.90
CA ASP A 463 9.80 -1.51 -13.93
C ASP A 463 9.07 -2.07 -15.18
N MET A 464 9.74 -2.14 -16.34
CA MET A 464 9.21 -2.86 -17.50
C MET A 464 9.12 -4.38 -17.29
N LEU A 465 10.01 -4.97 -16.48
CA LEU A 465 9.91 -6.37 -16.08
C LEU A 465 8.71 -6.58 -15.14
N GLU A 466 8.49 -5.66 -14.19
CA GLU A 466 7.39 -5.73 -13.23
C GLU A 466 6.03 -5.69 -13.93
N VAL A 467 5.79 -4.72 -14.81
CA VAL A 467 4.50 -4.60 -15.53
C VAL A 467 4.20 -5.79 -16.46
N VAL A 468 5.23 -6.40 -17.07
CA VAL A 468 5.07 -7.61 -17.88
C VAL A 468 4.85 -8.86 -17.01
N GLN A 469 5.46 -8.90 -15.82
CA GLN A 469 5.23 -9.97 -14.85
C GLN A 469 3.80 -9.88 -14.31
N GLU A 470 3.30 -8.70 -13.99
CA GLU A 470 1.92 -8.50 -13.53
C GLU A 470 0.89 -8.84 -14.61
N TYR A 471 1.12 -8.43 -15.86
CA TYR A 471 0.29 -8.86 -16.98
C TYR A 471 0.29 -10.39 -17.16
N THR A 472 1.42 -11.04 -16.90
CA THR A 472 1.54 -12.51 -16.94
C THR A 472 0.85 -13.19 -15.76
N ASN A 473 0.79 -12.55 -14.59
CA ASN A 473 0.02 -13.03 -13.44
C ASN A 473 -1.49 -12.95 -13.73
N ARG A 474 -1.97 -11.82 -14.27
CA ARG A 474 -3.39 -11.60 -14.62
C ARG A 474 -3.85 -12.39 -15.84
N LYS A 475 -2.97 -12.58 -16.82
CA LYS A 475 -3.23 -13.30 -18.07
C LYS A 475 -2.04 -14.19 -18.44
N PRO A 476 -1.95 -15.40 -17.87
CA PRO A 476 -0.90 -16.37 -18.21
C PRO A 476 -0.87 -16.69 -19.71
N GLY A 477 0.32 -16.77 -20.30
CA GLY A 477 0.49 -17.05 -21.73
C GLY A 477 0.14 -15.89 -22.67
N ASN A 478 0.07 -14.66 -22.18
CA ASN A 478 -0.06 -13.47 -23.03
C ASN A 478 1.15 -13.27 -23.96
N VAL A 479 1.00 -12.37 -24.95
CA VAL A 479 2.02 -12.12 -25.98
C VAL A 479 3.39 -11.68 -25.43
N LEU A 480 3.43 -11.04 -24.26
CA LEU A 480 4.66 -10.56 -23.62
C LEU A 480 5.32 -11.57 -22.67
N SER A 481 4.61 -12.60 -22.19
CA SER A 481 5.13 -13.50 -21.14
C SER A 481 6.41 -14.24 -21.55
N LYS A 482 6.60 -14.46 -22.87
CA LYS A 482 7.81 -15.07 -23.45
C LYS A 482 9.08 -14.23 -23.25
N TYR A 483 8.96 -12.92 -22.97
CA TYR A 483 10.09 -12.01 -22.80
C TYR A 483 10.59 -11.89 -21.35
N LEU A 484 9.87 -12.43 -20.35
CA LEU A 484 10.28 -12.36 -18.94
C LEU A 484 11.73 -12.82 -18.68
N PRO A 485 12.28 -13.88 -19.34
CA PRO A 485 13.68 -14.26 -19.16
C PRO A 485 14.68 -13.29 -19.79
N ALA A 486 14.29 -12.53 -20.82
CA ALA A 486 15.13 -11.50 -21.44
C ALA A 486 15.09 -10.21 -20.63
N LEU A 487 13.89 -9.75 -20.22
CA LEU A 487 13.70 -8.61 -19.33
C LEU A 487 14.50 -8.75 -18.02
N LYS A 488 14.56 -9.96 -17.43
CA LYS A 488 15.41 -10.26 -16.26
C LYS A 488 16.92 -10.14 -16.52
N LYS A 489 17.39 -10.30 -17.76
CA LYS A 489 18.81 -10.22 -18.13
C LYS A 489 19.24 -8.81 -18.50
N VAL A 490 18.34 -8.01 -19.08
CA VAL A 490 18.66 -6.64 -19.51
C VAL A 490 18.43 -5.60 -18.42
N ASN A 491 17.79 -5.97 -17.30
CA ASN A 491 17.65 -5.11 -16.13
C ASN A 491 19.04 -4.65 -15.62
N ASN A 492 19.16 -3.37 -15.28
CA ASN A 492 20.41 -2.63 -15.03
C ASN A 492 21.35 -2.50 -16.26
N THR A 493 20.80 -2.56 -17.48
CA THR A 493 21.57 -2.34 -18.74
C THR A 493 20.74 -1.60 -19.79
N GLU A 494 21.42 -0.98 -20.76
CA GLU A 494 20.81 -0.42 -21.98
C GLU A 494 20.45 -1.49 -23.04
N SER A 495 20.66 -2.78 -22.76
CA SER A 495 20.61 -3.84 -23.78
C SER A 495 19.19 -4.25 -24.19
N HIS A 496 19.00 -4.61 -25.45
CA HIS A 496 17.78 -5.26 -25.95
C HIS A 496 17.93 -6.78 -26.17
N ALA A 497 19.00 -7.39 -25.64
CA ALA A 497 19.34 -8.78 -25.91
C ALA A 497 18.22 -9.77 -25.51
N GLY A 498 17.58 -10.36 -26.53
CA GLY A 498 16.45 -11.30 -26.36
C GLY A 498 15.06 -10.64 -26.34
N LEU A 499 14.97 -9.32 -26.44
CA LEU A 499 13.74 -8.59 -26.74
C LEU A 499 13.56 -8.46 -28.27
N ASP A 500 14.62 -8.06 -28.95
CA ASP A 500 14.60 -7.77 -30.39
C ASP A 500 14.40 -9.01 -31.27
N PRO A 501 13.81 -8.86 -32.47
CA PRO A 501 13.28 -7.61 -33.05
C PRO A 501 11.79 -7.34 -32.73
N ASN A 502 11.09 -8.29 -32.11
CA ASN A 502 9.63 -8.31 -32.09
C ASN A 502 9.00 -7.60 -30.88
N TYR A 503 9.77 -7.33 -29.81
CA TYR A 503 9.22 -6.85 -28.54
C TYR A 503 8.40 -5.56 -28.65
N THR A 504 8.84 -4.60 -29.47
CA THR A 504 8.11 -3.33 -29.65
C THR A 504 6.77 -3.49 -30.39
N GLY A 505 6.67 -4.47 -31.30
CA GLY A 505 5.42 -4.84 -31.97
C GLY A 505 4.48 -5.62 -31.07
N ASP A 506 5.03 -6.53 -30.26
CA ASP A 506 4.26 -7.30 -29.29
C ASP A 506 3.77 -6.43 -28.12
N TRP A 507 4.52 -5.40 -27.71
CA TRP A 507 4.06 -4.39 -26.74
C TRP A 507 2.86 -3.61 -27.28
N LYS A 508 2.94 -3.12 -28.52
CA LYS A 508 1.82 -2.43 -29.19
C LYS A 508 0.60 -3.33 -29.36
N THR A 509 0.82 -4.63 -29.59
CA THR A 509 -0.25 -5.65 -29.62
C THR A 509 -0.87 -5.85 -28.23
N ALA A 510 -0.05 -5.94 -27.18
CA ALA A 510 -0.52 -6.05 -25.80
C ALA A 510 -1.27 -4.80 -25.35
N ALA A 511 -0.90 -3.61 -25.82
CA ALA A 511 -1.54 -2.34 -25.45
C ALA A 511 -3.01 -2.23 -25.89
N ALA A 512 -3.47 -3.06 -26.83
CA ALA A 512 -4.88 -3.21 -27.16
C ALA A 512 -5.67 -4.08 -26.17
N ASP A 513 -4.98 -4.83 -25.30
CA ASP A 513 -5.58 -5.69 -24.27
C ASP A 513 -5.86 -4.89 -22.99
N VAL A 514 -7.13 -4.86 -22.58
CA VAL A 514 -7.58 -4.18 -21.36
C VAL A 514 -6.87 -4.72 -20.11
N VAL A 515 -6.44 -5.99 -20.09
CA VAL A 515 -5.71 -6.56 -18.94
C VAL A 515 -4.28 -6.01 -18.87
N PHE A 516 -3.64 -5.70 -20.00
CA PHE A 516 -2.32 -5.04 -20.00
C PHE A 516 -2.43 -3.55 -19.66
N GLN A 517 -3.49 -2.87 -20.13
CA GLN A 517 -3.80 -1.50 -19.71
C GLN A 517 -3.98 -1.43 -18.18
N GLN A 518 -4.75 -2.36 -17.61
CA GLN A 518 -4.91 -2.50 -16.15
C GLN A 518 -3.61 -2.83 -15.41
N SER A 519 -2.66 -3.54 -16.04
CA SER A 519 -1.36 -3.84 -15.45
C SER A 519 -0.47 -2.58 -15.43
N GLN A 520 -0.48 -1.79 -16.51
CA GLN A 520 0.19 -0.48 -16.54
C GLN A 520 -0.43 0.52 -15.54
N ASP A 521 -1.77 0.56 -15.46
CA ASP A 521 -2.48 1.34 -14.43
C ASP A 521 -2.08 0.93 -13.02
N TYR A 522 -1.97 -0.39 -12.76
CA TYR A 522 -1.59 -0.95 -11.47
C TYR A 522 -0.16 -0.56 -11.07
N GLU A 523 0.84 -0.70 -11.94
CA GLU A 523 2.22 -0.33 -11.57
C GLU A 523 2.42 1.18 -11.42
N ARG A 524 1.78 2.00 -12.27
CA ARG A 524 1.69 3.46 -12.03
C ARG A 524 1.15 3.74 -10.63
N ASP A 525 0.08 3.05 -10.25
CA ASP A 525 -0.61 3.29 -8.99
C ASP A 525 0.18 2.82 -7.77
N ASN A 526 0.79 1.64 -7.86
CA ASN A 526 1.62 1.01 -6.86
C ASN A 526 2.90 1.82 -6.56
N VAL A 527 3.62 2.25 -7.61
CA VAL A 527 4.95 2.87 -7.48
C VAL A 527 4.88 4.39 -7.33
N TYR A 528 4.04 5.06 -8.12
CA TYR A 528 4.07 6.52 -8.25
C TYR A 528 2.86 7.22 -7.62
N PHE A 529 1.63 6.80 -7.95
CA PHE A 529 0.42 7.55 -7.60
C PHE A 529 0.04 7.40 -6.12
N ASN A 530 -0.22 6.17 -5.66
CA ASN A 530 -0.77 5.92 -4.33
C ASN A 530 0.21 6.37 -3.22
N PRO A 531 1.53 6.11 -3.27
CA PRO A 531 2.48 6.59 -2.27
C PRO A 531 2.50 8.13 -2.19
N SER A 532 2.51 8.80 -3.34
CA SER A 532 2.60 10.27 -3.42
C SER A 532 1.32 10.95 -2.94
N VAL A 533 0.15 10.48 -3.39
CA VAL A 533 -1.15 11.00 -2.98
C VAL A 533 -1.40 10.74 -1.49
N SER A 534 -1.08 9.54 -0.99
CA SER A 534 -1.17 9.20 0.44
C SER A 534 -0.27 10.10 1.29
N ARG A 535 0.99 10.31 0.86
CA ARG A 535 1.92 11.21 1.55
C ARG A 535 1.41 12.66 1.57
N ALA A 536 0.91 13.17 0.45
CA ALA A 536 0.33 14.51 0.36
C ALA A 536 -0.91 14.68 1.24
N LYS A 537 -1.80 13.68 1.29
CA LYS A 537 -2.94 13.65 2.22
C LYS A 537 -2.47 13.65 3.68
N SER A 538 -1.39 12.92 4.02
CA SER A 538 -0.81 12.93 5.37
C SER A 538 -0.22 14.29 5.78
N ASP A 539 0.17 15.11 4.80
CA ASP A 539 0.59 16.50 5.00
C ASP A 539 -0.59 17.51 5.00
N GLY A 540 -1.82 17.04 4.78
CA GLY A 540 -3.02 17.88 4.73
C GLY A 540 -3.20 18.66 3.42
N LEU A 541 -2.57 18.22 2.33
CA LEU A 541 -2.64 18.89 1.03
C LEU A 541 -3.89 18.48 0.25
N ARG A 542 -4.50 19.43 -0.46
CA ARG A 542 -5.60 19.22 -1.42
C ARG A 542 -5.07 18.78 -2.79
N ALA A 543 -5.96 18.68 -3.77
CA ALA A 543 -5.69 18.06 -5.08
C ALA A 543 -4.43 18.61 -5.79
N LEU A 544 -4.17 19.92 -5.74
CA LEU A 544 -2.98 20.54 -6.33
C LEU A 544 -1.69 20.06 -5.66
N GLY A 545 -1.67 19.92 -4.33
CA GLY A 545 -0.50 19.42 -3.61
C GLY A 545 -0.31 17.92 -3.76
N GLN A 546 -1.41 17.15 -3.80
CA GLN A 546 -1.40 15.73 -4.14
C GLN A 546 -0.85 15.51 -5.57
N PHE A 547 -1.27 16.33 -6.51
CA PHE A 547 -0.73 16.34 -7.88
C PHE A 547 0.74 16.75 -7.91
N ALA A 548 1.14 17.79 -7.18
CA ALA A 548 2.53 18.26 -7.14
C ALA A 548 3.49 17.18 -6.64
N TYR A 549 3.10 16.41 -5.62
CA TYR A 549 3.87 15.25 -5.14
C TYR A 549 3.92 14.13 -6.19
N TYR A 550 2.79 13.78 -6.79
CA TYR A 550 2.72 12.73 -7.81
C TYR A 550 3.57 13.07 -9.04
N ASP A 551 3.44 14.28 -9.59
CA ASP A 551 4.20 14.74 -10.76
C ASP A 551 5.70 14.90 -10.47
N ALA A 552 6.07 15.23 -9.22
CA ALA A 552 7.47 15.18 -8.78
C ALA A 552 8.00 13.74 -8.69
N ALA A 553 7.16 12.78 -8.25
CA ALA A 553 7.54 11.37 -8.14
C ALA A 553 7.66 10.70 -9.51
N VAL A 554 6.89 11.13 -10.51
CA VAL A 554 7.11 10.76 -11.92
C VAL A 554 8.49 11.24 -12.34
N MET A 555 8.73 12.56 -12.36
CA MET A 555 9.97 13.14 -12.90
C MET A 555 11.26 12.72 -12.16
N HIS A 556 11.25 12.64 -10.83
CA HIS A 556 12.47 12.44 -10.02
C HIS A 556 12.54 11.06 -9.34
N GLY A 557 11.58 10.16 -9.63
CA GLY A 557 11.31 9.00 -8.78
C GLY A 557 10.75 9.40 -7.41
N TYR A 558 10.22 8.43 -6.67
CA TYR A 558 9.57 8.69 -5.37
C TYR A 558 10.55 9.24 -4.32
N GLU A 559 11.79 8.74 -4.25
CA GLU A 559 12.80 9.24 -3.30
C GLU A 559 13.29 10.67 -3.65
N GLY A 560 13.34 11.02 -4.94
CA GLY A 560 13.58 12.40 -5.38
C GLY A 560 12.45 13.34 -4.93
N ALA A 561 11.19 12.94 -5.11
CA ALA A 561 10.05 13.68 -4.59
C ALA A 561 10.05 13.81 -3.05
N MET A 562 10.50 12.78 -2.32
CA MET A 562 10.67 12.85 -0.86
C MET A 562 11.81 13.79 -0.45
N SER A 563 12.86 13.90 -1.26
CA SER A 563 13.95 14.87 -1.06
C SER A 563 13.48 16.32 -1.29
N VAL A 564 12.71 16.57 -2.35
CA VAL A 564 12.02 17.85 -2.58
C VAL A 564 11.10 18.20 -1.41
N ARG A 565 10.27 17.25 -0.96
CA ARG A 565 9.41 17.40 0.22
C ARG A 565 10.19 17.78 1.48
N LYS A 566 11.32 17.11 1.75
CA LYS A 566 12.18 17.39 2.90
C LYS A 566 12.75 18.82 2.84
N ALA A 567 13.21 19.26 1.67
CA ALA A 567 13.71 20.61 1.46
C ALA A 567 12.60 21.68 1.59
N ALA A 568 11.37 21.37 1.18
CA ALA A 568 10.20 22.22 1.39
C ALA A 568 9.84 22.37 2.87
N MET A 569 9.82 21.26 3.62
CA MET A 569 9.50 21.23 5.06
C MET A 569 10.53 21.96 5.92
N ALA A 570 11.77 22.10 5.46
CA ALA A 570 12.78 22.93 6.11
C ALA A 570 12.48 24.45 6.00
N LYS A 571 11.63 24.86 5.06
CA LYS A 571 11.26 26.27 4.80
C LYS A 571 9.85 26.62 5.24
N ALA A 572 8.90 25.68 5.16
CA ALA A 572 7.49 25.88 5.50
C ALA A 572 6.88 24.64 6.16
N LYS A 573 6.03 24.87 7.17
CA LYS A 573 5.21 23.80 7.78
C LYS A 573 4.13 23.33 6.80
N THR A 574 3.80 22.05 6.82
CA THR A 574 2.65 21.51 6.07
C THR A 574 1.33 21.88 6.76
N PRO A 575 0.18 21.85 6.06
CA PRO A 575 -1.14 22.04 6.68
C PRO A 575 -1.40 21.12 7.89
N ALA A 576 -1.00 19.85 7.82
CA ALA A 576 -1.08 18.91 8.96
C ALA A 576 -0.21 19.31 10.17
N GLN A 577 0.77 20.20 9.98
CA GLN A 577 1.59 20.81 11.04
C GLN A 577 1.10 22.22 11.43
N GLY A 578 -0.08 22.64 10.97
CA GLY A 578 -0.63 23.98 11.20
C GLY A 578 0.00 25.07 10.33
N GLY A 579 0.63 24.71 9.21
CA GLY A 579 1.11 25.65 8.20
C GLY A 579 0.03 26.07 7.20
N ASP A 580 0.30 27.15 6.46
CA ASP A 580 -0.52 27.53 5.31
C ASP A 580 -0.16 26.72 4.05
N GLU A 581 -1.17 26.23 3.34
CA GLU A 581 -0.99 25.39 2.15
C GLU A 581 -0.34 26.17 1.00
N ALA A 582 -0.67 27.45 0.82
CA ALA A 582 -0.09 28.27 -0.24
C ALA A 582 1.43 28.49 -0.02
N THR A 583 1.81 28.76 1.22
CA THR A 583 3.19 28.92 1.67
C THR A 583 3.96 27.60 1.52
N TYR A 584 3.37 26.47 1.92
CA TYR A 584 3.99 25.16 1.77
C TYR A 584 4.22 24.78 0.31
N LEU A 585 3.20 24.94 -0.55
CA LEU A 585 3.30 24.56 -1.96
C LEU A 585 4.25 25.46 -2.75
N ASN A 586 4.39 26.75 -2.41
CA ASN A 586 5.47 27.56 -2.99
C ASN A 586 6.85 27.04 -2.57
N ALA A 587 7.07 26.73 -1.28
CA ALA A 587 8.33 26.15 -0.82
C ALA A 587 8.64 24.79 -1.47
N PHE A 588 7.62 23.97 -1.76
CA PHE A 588 7.74 22.71 -2.49
C PHE A 588 8.10 22.92 -3.96
N MET A 589 7.39 23.81 -4.66
CA MET A 589 7.68 24.14 -6.05
C MET A 589 9.08 24.75 -6.22
N ASP A 590 9.53 25.59 -5.29
CA ASP A 590 10.88 26.17 -5.29
C ASP A 590 11.95 25.11 -5.01
N ALA A 591 11.70 24.17 -4.09
CA ALA A 591 12.58 23.03 -3.87
C ALA A 591 12.64 22.11 -5.11
N ARG A 592 11.52 21.92 -5.81
CA ARG A 592 11.46 21.12 -7.04
C ARG A 592 12.22 21.77 -8.18
N VAL A 593 12.11 23.08 -8.35
CA VAL A 593 12.91 23.83 -9.34
C VAL A 593 14.41 23.67 -9.08
N VAL A 594 14.85 23.62 -7.81
CA VAL A 594 16.25 23.32 -7.48
C VAL A 594 16.63 21.88 -7.85
N GLU A 595 15.73 20.91 -7.65
CA GLU A 595 15.96 19.51 -8.03
C GLU A 595 16.07 19.34 -9.56
N MET A 596 15.13 19.92 -10.31
CA MET A 596 15.12 19.93 -11.79
C MET A 596 16.40 20.51 -12.38
N ASN A 597 16.94 21.58 -11.81
CA ASN A 597 18.17 22.22 -12.31
C ASN A 597 19.47 21.44 -12.01
N LYS A 598 19.41 20.26 -11.37
CA LYS A 598 20.58 19.37 -11.24
C LYS A 598 20.91 18.65 -12.54
N GLU A 599 19.91 18.46 -13.40
CA GLU A 599 20.02 17.71 -14.65
C GLU A 599 19.74 18.67 -15.82
N GLU A 600 20.70 18.84 -16.73
CA GLU A 600 20.57 19.80 -17.85
C GLU A 600 19.32 19.51 -18.70
N ALA A 601 18.98 18.23 -18.86
CA ALA A 601 17.78 17.74 -19.55
C ALA A 601 16.45 18.22 -18.92
N HIS A 602 16.44 18.62 -17.64
CA HIS A 602 15.24 19.08 -16.92
C HIS A 602 15.28 20.56 -16.55
N SER A 603 16.23 21.33 -17.10
CA SER A 603 16.40 22.76 -16.85
C SER A 603 15.21 23.64 -17.28
N ASP A 604 14.29 23.15 -18.14
CA ASP A 604 13.03 23.83 -18.41
C ASP A 604 12.02 23.59 -17.27
N THR A 605 11.84 24.62 -16.44
CA THR A 605 10.96 24.61 -15.26
C THR A 605 9.49 24.90 -15.55
N THR A 606 9.06 25.05 -16.82
CA THR A 606 7.67 25.41 -17.19
C THR A 606 6.61 24.45 -16.63
N ARG A 607 6.95 23.16 -16.48
CA ARG A 607 6.12 22.14 -15.80
C ARG A 607 5.74 22.52 -14.36
N VAL A 608 6.57 23.30 -13.68
CA VAL A 608 6.28 23.89 -12.38
C VAL A 608 5.74 25.31 -12.54
N ASP A 609 6.49 26.20 -13.20
CA ASP A 609 6.27 27.65 -13.12
C ASP A 609 5.11 28.17 -13.97
N THR A 610 4.80 27.53 -15.10
CA THR A 610 3.70 27.90 -16.01
C THR A 610 2.57 26.87 -16.07
N ALA A 611 2.66 25.80 -15.29
CA ALA A 611 1.56 24.88 -14.99
C ALA A 611 1.16 24.94 -13.51
N GLN A 612 1.83 24.20 -12.63
CA GLN A 612 1.40 24.05 -11.23
C GLN A 612 1.28 25.39 -10.48
N ARG A 613 2.28 26.27 -10.65
CA ARG A 613 2.33 27.58 -9.97
C ARG A 613 1.27 28.56 -10.46
N VAL A 614 0.69 28.35 -11.65
CA VAL A 614 -0.43 29.16 -12.16
C VAL A 614 -1.69 28.90 -11.35
N TRP A 615 -2.01 27.63 -11.07
CA TRP A 615 -3.16 27.25 -10.25
C TRP A 615 -2.98 27.63 -8.79
N LEU A 616 -1.74 27.54 -8.28
CA LEU A 616 -1.39 28.02 -6.94
C LEU A 616 -1.64 29.53 -6.79
N LYS A 617 -1.17 30.34 -7.74
CA LYS A 617 -1.40 31.80 -7.78
C LYS A 617 -2.88 32.17 -7.93
N ALA A 618 -3.66 31.33 -8.59
CA ALA A 618 -5.10 31.49 -8.73
C ALA A 618 -5.92 30.99 -7.51
N GLY A 619 -5.27 30.43 -6.49
CA GLY A 619 -5.94 29.83 -5.33
C GLY A 619 -6.72 28.54 -5.66
N ASN A 620 -6.44 27.90 -6.80
CA ASN A 620 -7.13 26.69 -7.27
C ASN A 620 -6.44 25.42 -6.75
N PHE A 621 -6.38 25.29 -5.43
CA PHE A 621 -5.80 24.13 -4.73
C PHE A 621 -6.53 22.82 -4.99
N ASP A 622 -7.77 22.89 -5.47
CA ASP A 622 -8.62 21.73 -5.70
C ASP A 622 -8.58 21.24 -7.16
N LEU A 623 -7.80 21.87 -8.05
CA LEU A 623 -7.76 21.53 -9.49
C LEU A 623 -9.16 21.52 -10.12
N ASN A 624 -9.96 22.54 -9.83
CA ASN A 624 -11.27 22.72 -10.44
C ASN A 624 -11.12 23.27 -11.86
N THR A 625 -11.87 22.70 -12.81
CA THR A 625 -11.85 23.14 -14.20
C THR A 625 -12.68 24.42 -14.37
N PRO A 626 -12.37 25.29 -15.36
CA PRO A 626 -11.35 25.13 -16.40
C PRO A 626 -9.92 25.30 -15.89
N LEU A 627 -9.03 24.38 -16.28
CA LEU A 627 -7.59 24.47 -16.06
C LEU A 627 -6.92 24.90 -17.36
N ASN A 628 -6.10 25.95 -17.32
CA ASN A 628 -5.29 26.41 -18.46
C ASN A 628 -3.83 26.52 -18.01
N TRP A 629 -2.90 26.07 -18.85
CA TRP A 629 -1.47 26.11 -18.54
C TRP A 629 -0.59 26.09 -19.80
N LYS A 630 0.71 26.30 -19.60
CA LYS A 630 1.76 26.08 -20.60
C LYS A 630 2.88 25.22 -20.04
N VAL A 631 3.44 24.36 -20.87
CA VAL A 631 4.62 23.53 -20.56
C VAL A 631 5.36 23.25 -21.87
N TYR A 632 6.70 23.35 -21.85
CA TYR A 632 7.60 23.10 -22.98
C TYR A 632 7.23 23.84 -24.29
N GLY A 633 6.67 25.05 -24.16
CA GLY A 633 6.23 25.93 -25.26
C GLY A 633 4.78 25.74 -25.69
N ASP A 634 4.19 24.58 -25.44
CA ASP A 634 2.81 24.25 -25.78
C ASP A 634 1.80 24.87 -24.79
N SER A 635 0.52 24.92 -25.19
CA SER A 635 -0.58 25.49 -24.39
C SER A 635 -1.76 24.52 -24.30
N TYR A 636 -2.24 24.28 -23.09
CA TYR A 636 -3.23 23.24 -22.79
C TYR A 636 -4.44 23.80 -22.04
N SER A 637 -5.59 23.14 -22.20
CA SER A 637 -6.84 23.48 -21.54
C SER A 637 -7.68 22.24 -21.26
N ILE A 638 -8.12 22.07 -20.00
CA ILE A 638 -9.16 21.10 -19.61
C ILE A 638 -10.38 21.90 -19.18
N LYS A 639 -11.55 21.57 -19.75
CA LYS A 639 -12.84 22.18 -19.43
C LYS A 639 -13.58 21.40 -18.33
#